data_AF-A0A938S823-F1
#
_entry.id   AF-A0A938S823-F1
#
_cell.length_a   1.000
_cell.length_b   1.000
_cell.length_c   1.000
_cell.angle_alpha   90.00
_cell.angle_beta   90.00
_cell.angle_gamma   90.00
#
_symmetry.space_group_name_H-M   'P 1'
#
loop_
_entity.id
_entity.type
_entity.pdbx_description
1 polymer ?
#
loop_
_entity_poly.entity_id
_entity_poly.type
_entity_poly.pdbx_seq_one_letter_code
_entity_poly.pdbx_strand_id
1 'polypeptide(L)'
;MSPNLLKNGGFEGVSSDGSPVGWILADGHKAGALTEEQPHGGQRAGRITADGQARAWRQEVPGPATRLYTATGWFRAQGVKMAATRPDEEYARFYFHILYKDRPYSDTTHAYVDIPTGTYDWKPIAVRLVPQTQWPIDKIRVTVATRLSAGTLDFDDLALTVALPRGGSAAMEWANGLKPILLTDMARCQPSEALSPTAKRGRWKVIEYETGAMKGKMLWASVEANAPPLTLPLDVRGWHAIYVGLADPASLGCKALLRLTSDPAFVPRGRSAGQIEETFLKVADVTGQSLHIAQASSGHASGCGVAYVKLVPLVPEEAAAVQADRRAPAHRRLATTIDGFSFIYSRRPTTAEALLEEVEVYRDSDFDTLVLQMGGADMVNYPSQSGEMRGRDLEVFDRDGDRFYAEAIRELAAKGINPTKVLIDGAHGVGLKVHVAVRPAAWVHSEPLSEFFNSRFYQEHPEWRCVDRDGTAVARMSLAVPQVRAHLVEVLREAVRLGADGACVLFNRGVPLVLFEKPFCDLFRQRFGIEATSVDESDPRVLQLRAETLTAFMRETRTMLDAEGQRRGGQRLQLSVFVLADEADNVKFGLDVRRWVADGLVDELFPYLRAGGTTARGYDMKFFKDICQTRTVPVRPSFIGWKTPDLAALMREAVALYDQGADGITFWDGNSGAERTDRWSVVSRLGHVAELRQRALEGPPSPVTLRFHKLGGVIMDGRYSPNWGF
;
A
#
# COMPACT_ATOMS: atom_id res chain seq x y z
N MET A 1 -24.14 -16.83 -2.13
CA MET A 1 -24.44 -15.38 -2.24
C MET A 1 -25.38 -15.02 -1.10
N SER A 2 -25.13 -13.92 -0.40
CA SER A 2 -26.05 -13.41 0.62
C SER A 2 -27.38 -13.01 -0.03
N PRO A 3 -28.54 -13.30 0.58
CA PRO A 3 -29.83 -12.91 0.01
C PRO A 3 -29.96 -11.39 -0.09
N ASN A 4 -30.64 -10.91 -1.14
CA ASN A 4 -30.99 -9.50 -1.28
C ASN A 4 -32.05 -9.12 -0.23
N LEU A 5 -31.78 -8.08 0.55
CA LEU A 5 -32.69 -7.56 1.57
C LEU A 5 -33.73 -6.59 0.99
N LEU A 6 -33.50 -6.06 -0.22
CA LEU A 6 -34.50 -5.30 -0.96
C LEU A 6 -35.51 -6.27 -1.59
N LYS A 7 -36.78 -5.98 -1.39
CA LYS A 7 -37.89 -6.61 -2.11
C LYS A 7 -38.06 -5.87 -3.44
N ASN A 8 -38.25 -6.60 -4.54
CA ASN A 8 -38.52 -6.01 -5.85
C ASN A 8 -37.42 -5.03 -6.35
N GLY A 9 -36.14 -5.44 -6.21
CA GLY A 9 -34.99 -4.64 -6.65
C GLY A 9 -34.92 -4.38 -8.15
N GLY A 10 -35.48 -5.29 -8.96
CA GLY A 10 -35.62 -5.14 -10.41
C GLY A 10 -36.97 -4.58 -10.87
N PHE A 11 -37.78 -4.03 -9.96
CA PHE A 11 -39.02 -3.32 -10.31
C PHE A 11 -40.10 -4.13 -11.08
N GLU A 12 -40.01 -5.46 -11.09
CA GLU A 12 -40.94 -6.37 -11.76
C GLU A 12 -42.35 -6.36 -11.15
N GLY A 13 -42.43 -6.28 -9.82
CA GLY A 13 -43.69 -6.24 -9.07
C GLY A 13 -44.33 -4.85 -9.11
N VAL A 14 -45.55 -4.75 -9.64
CA VAL A 14 -46.29 -3.47 -9.75
C VAL A 14 -47.64 -3.59 -9.05
N SER A 15 -47.96 -2.60 -8.22
CA SER A 15 -49.24 -2.46 -7.51
C SER A 15 -50.35 -2.03 -8.47
N SER A 16 -51.61 -2.13 -8.04
CA SER A 16 -52.77 -1.75 -8.87
C SER A 16 -52.81 -0.26 -9.26
N ASP A 17 -52.11 0.60 -8.52
CA ASP A 17 -51.96 2.04 -8.81
C ASP A 17 -50.76 2.35 -9.74
N GLY A 18 -50.08 1.33 -10.26
CA GLY A 18 -48.90 1.47 -11.13
C GLY A 18 -47.59 1.72 -10.39
N SER A 19 -47.60 1.76 -9.05
CA SER A 19 -46.38 1.94 -8.26
C SER A 19 -45.59 0.61 -8.10
N PRO A 20 -44.24 0.65 -8.07
CA PRO A 20 -43.45 -0.53 -7.79
C PRO A 20 -43.68 -1.02 -6.35
N VAL A 21 -44.02 -2.30 -6.22
CA VAL A 21 -44.34 -2.93 -4.92
C VAL A 21 -43.15 -2.79 -3.96
N GLY A 22 -43.43 -2.33 -2.74
CA GLY A 22 -42.43 -2.17 -1.66
C GLY A 22 -41.60 -0.90 -1.74
N TRP A 23 -41.73 -0.11 -2.81
CA TRP A 23 -41.07 1.18 -2.98
C TRP A 23 -42.04 2.30 -2.62
N ILE A 24 -41.57 3.24 -1.80
CA ILE A 24 -42.32 4.39 -1.29
C ILE A 24 -41.65 5.70 -1.74
N LEU A 25 -42.40 6.80 -1.65
CA LEU A 25 -41.86 8.14 -1.88
C LEU A 25 -41.01 8.60 -0.70
N ALA A 26 -39.89 9.24 -0.99
CA ALA A 26 -39.13 9.96 0.03
C ALA A 26 -39.82 11.30 0.35
N ASP A 27 -39.80 11.71 1.61
CA ASP A 27 -40.38 12.99 2.04
C ASP A 27 -39.85 14.15 1.19
N GLY A 28 -40.74 15.01 0.71
CA GLY A 28 -40.39 16.15 -0.15
C GLY A 28 -40.04 15.82 -1.60
N HIS A 29 -40.23 14.57 -2.06
CA HIS A 29 -39.95 14.14 -3.43
C HIS A 29 -41.21 13.67 -4.17
N LYS A 30 -41.16 13.66 -5.50
CA LYS A 30 -42.19 13.05 -6.36
C LYS A 30 -41.73 11.70 -6.92
N ALA A 31 -42.70 10.88 -7.34
CA ALA A 31 -42.46 9.55 -7.91
C ALA A 31 -41.62 9.60 -9.19
N GLY A 32 -40.73 8.64 -9.39
CA GLY A 32 -40.26 8.31 -10.75
C GLY A 32 -41.31 7.51 -11.52
N ALA A 33 -41.01 7.16 -12.77
CA ALA A 33 -41.78 6.24 -13.59
C ALA A 33 -41.15 4.82 -13.59
N LEU A 34 -41.84 3.87 -14.19
CA LEU A 34 -41.28 2.59 -14.63
C LEU A 34 -41.09 2.63 -16.15
N THR A 35 -40.11 1.88 -16.65
CA THR A 35 -39.86 1.74 -18.08
C THR A 35 -39.68 0.28 -18.47
N GLU A 36 -40.16 -0.09 -19.65
CA GLU A 36 -39.92 -1.39 -20.30
C GLU A 36 -38.88 -1.27 -21.43
N GLU A 37 -38.32 -0.07 -21.61
CA GLU A 37 -37.32 0.22 -22.63
C GLU A 37 -35.96 -0.33 -22.21
N GLN A 38 -35.58 -1.50 -22.72
CA GLN A 38 -34.26 -2.12 -22.52
C GLN A 38 -33.82 -2.12 -21.04
N PRO A 39 -34.57 -2.76 -20.13
CA PRO A 39 -34.13 -2.94 -18.75
C PRO A 39 -32.81 -3.72 -18.68
N HIS A 40 -32.06 -3.58 -17.60
CA HIS A 40 -30.80 -4.32 -17.43
C HIS A 40 -31.09 -5.80 -17.19
N GLY A 41 -32.05 -6.07 -16.30
CA GLY A 41 -32.56 -7.39 -15.99
C GLY A 41 -34.08 -7.43 -16.15
N GLY A 42 -34.65 -8.61 -16.42
CA GLY A 42 -36.10 -8.79 -16.42
C GLY A 42 -36.86 -8.04 -17.53
N GLN A 43 -38.02 -7.48 -17.18
CA GLN A 43 -38.95 -6.80 -18.08
C GLN A 43 -39.10 -5.30 -17.77
N ARG A 44 -38.71 -4.83 -16.58
CA ARG A 44 -38.88 -3.42 -16.17
C ARG A 44 -37.66 -2.85 -15.47
N ALA A 45 -37.57 -1.52 -15.48
CA ALA A 45 -36.62 -0.76 -14.67
C ALA A 45 -37.28 0.49 -14.08
N GLY A 46 -36.69 1.03 -13.02
CA GLY A 46 -37.04 2.36 -12.52
C GLY A 46 -36.50 3.45 -13.45
N ARG A 47 -37.29 4.49 -13.69
CA ARG A 47 -36.91 5.65 -14.53
C ARG A 47 -37.21 6.95 -13.82
N ILE A 48 -36.25 7.87 -13.86
CA ILE A 48 -36.47 9.26 -13.46
C ILE A 48 -36.13 10.17 -14.64
N THR A 49 -37.11 10.95 -15.09
CA THR A 49 -36.96 11.95 -16.16
C THR A 49 -36.80 13.33 -15.56
N ALA A 50 -35.86 14.11 -16.10
CA ALA A 50 -35.61 15.46 -15.66
C ALA A 50 -36.81 16.40 -15.89
N ASP A 51 -37.22 17.08 -14.82
CA ASP A 51 -38.26 18.10 -14.82
C ASP A 51 -37.95 19.26 -13.84
N GLY A 52 -36.70 19.32 -13.35
CA GLY A 52 -36.25 20.27 -12.34
C GLY A 52 -36.74 19.97 -10.91
N GLN A 53 -37.55 18.93 -10.70
CA GLN A 53 -38.10 18.61 -9.38
C GLN A 53 -37.29 17.51 -8.68
N ALA A 54 -37.38 17.48 -7.35
CA ALA A 54 -36.79 16.39 -6.57
C ALA A 54 -37.63 15.11 -6.76
N ARG A 55 -37.00 14.07 -7.28
CA ARG A 55 -37.59 12.77 -7.59
C ARG A 55 -36.87 11.70 -6.79
N ALA A 56 -37.62 10.77 -6.18
CA ALA A 56 -37.00 9.68 -5.46
C ALA A 56 -37.89 8.45 -5.33
N TRP A 57 -37.23 7.29 -5.33
CA TRP A 57 -37.79 6.03 -4.88
C TRP A 57 -37.02 5.53 -3.68
N ARG A 58 -37.73 5.12 -2.62
CA ARG A 58 -37.17 4.64 -1.37
C ARG A 58 -37.73 3.27 -1.02
N GLN A 59 -36.90 2.40 -0.48
CA GLN A 59 -37.35 1.21 0.21
C GLN A 59 -36.76 1.17 1.62
N GLU A 60 -37.57 0.77 2.60
CA GLU A 60 -37.13 0.60 3.99
C GLU A 60 -36.86 -0.88 4.28
N VAL A 61 -35.68 -1.16 4.83
CA VAL A 61 -35.27 -2.48 5.30
C VAL A 61 -35.27 -2.46 6.84
N PRO A 62 -36.29 -3.04 7.51
CA PRO A 62 -36.43 -2.97 8.96
C PRO A 62 -35.52 -3.97 9.68
N GLY A 63 -34.93 -3.52 10.79
CA GLY A 63 -34.21 -4.32 11.78
C GLY A 63 -33.18 -5.31 11.24
N PRO A 64 -32.33 -4.96 10.26
CA PRO A 64 -31.46 -5.95 9.66
C PRO A 64 -30.36 -6.39 10.66
N ALA A 65 -30.15 -7.70 10.78
CA ALA A 65 -29.41 -8.31 11.90
C ALA A 65 -27.88 -8.09 11.84
N THR A 66 -27.33 -7.91 10.64
CA THR A 66 -25.89 -7.71 10.41
C THR A 66 -25.50 -6.23 10.45
N ARG A 67 -24.21 -5.91 10.35
CA ARG A 67 -23.72 -4.52 10.49
C ARG A 67 -22.96 -3.97 9.32
N LEU A 68 -22.78 -4.77 8.29
CA LEU A 68 -22.04 -4.33 7.13
C LEU A 68 -22.78 -4.80 5.90
N TYR A 69 -23.06 -3.85 5.02
CA TYR A 69 -23.85 -4.12 3.82
C TYR A 69 -23.14 -3.62 2.59
N THR A 70 -23.34 -4.32 1.49
CA THR A 70 -22.99 -3.85 0.17
C THR A 70 -24.30 -3.55 -0.53
N ALA A 71 -24.47 -2.29 -0.91
CA ALA A 71 -25.55 -1.89 -1.80
C ALA A 71 -25.02 -1.85 -3.23
N THR A 72 -25.73 -2.47 -4.16
CA THR A 72 -25.42 -2.47 -5.59
C THR A 72 -26.64 -2.05 -6.39
N GLY A 73 -26.41 -1.54 -7.59
CA GLY A 73 -27.44 -1.28 -8.57
C GLY A 73 -26.85 -1.08 -9.94
N TRP A 74 -27.65 -1.33 -10.97
CA TRP A 74 -27.32 -0.99 -12.35
C TRP A 74 -27.97 0.33 -12.70
N PHE A 75 -27.23 1.20 -13.36
CA PHE A 75 -27.68 2.55 -13.72
C PHE A 75 -27.36 2.84 -15.18
N ARG A 76 -28.30 3.47 -15.88
CA ARG A 76 -28.15 3.97 -17.25
C ARG A 76 -28.56 5.43 -17.29
N ALA A 77 -27.79 6.26 -17.98
CA ALA A 77 -28.14 7.68 -18.15
C ALA A 77 -28.16 8.07 -19.62
N GLN A 78 -29.12 8.90 -20.00
CA GLN A 78 -29.20 9.50 -21.34
C GLN A 78 -29.28 11.02 -21.19
N GLY A 79 -28.20 11.71 -21.58
CA GLY A 79 -28.17 13.18 -21.61
C GLY A 79 -28.30 13.85 -20.23
N VAL A 80 -27.95 13.16 -19.15
CA VAL A 80 -28.02 13.73 -17.79
C VAL A 80 -26.99 14.83 -17.63
N LYS A 81 -27.43 16.04 -17.24
CA LYS A 81 -26.55 17.20 -17.00
C LYS A 81 -26.70 17.68 -15.56
N MET A 82 -25.60 18.19 -14.99
CA MET A 82 -25.58 18.94 -13.74
C MET A 82 -25.12 20.36 -14.07
N ALA A 83 -26.01 21.34 -13.94
CA ALA A 83 -25.79 22.75 -14.27
C ALA A 83 -25.51 23.63 -13.04
N ALA A 84 -25.69 23.11 -11.82
CA ALA A 84 -25.64 23.92 -10.61
C ALA A 84 -24.22 24.17 -10.07
N THR A 85 -24.00 25.38 -9.56
CA THR A 85 -22.78 25.77 -8.82
C THR A 85 -22.79 25.27 -7.36
N ARG A 86 -23.94 24.79 -6.85
CA ARG A 86 -24.09 24.21 -5.51
C ARG A 86 -24.57 22.74 -5.54
N PRO A 87 -24.01 21.83 -4.69
CA PRO A 87 -24.28 20.38 -4.76
C PRO A 87 -25.68 19.91 -4.34
N ASP A 88 -26.53 20.82 -3.85
CA ASP A 88 -27.89 20.59 -3.36
C ASP A 88 -28.98 21.09 -4.32
N GLU A 89 -28.59 21.89 -5.32
CA GLU A 89 -29.49 22.43 -6.35
C GLU A 89 -29.76 21.40 -7.46
N GLU A 90 -28.78 20.60 -7.84
CA GLU A 90 -28.93 19.46 -8.75
C GLU A 90 -28.07 18.28 -8.28
N TYR A 91 -28.63 17.06 -8.33
CA TYR A 91 -27.92 15.86 -7.89
C TYR A 91 -28.53 14.58 -8.49
N ALA A 92 -27.76 13.52 -8.54
CA ALA A 92 -28.23 12.15 -8.75
C ALA A 92 -27.47 11.23 -7.78
N ARG A 93 -28.16 10.59 -6.83
CA ARG A 93 -27.53 9.85 -5.74
C ARG A 93 -28.22 8.53 -5.49
N PHE A 94 -27.41 7.51 -5.25
CA PHE A 94 -27.84 6.30 -4.57
C PHE A 94 -27.51 6.46 -3.09
N TYR A 95 -28.54 6.68 -2.28
CA TYR A 95 -28.46 7.23 -0.93
C TYR A 95 -28.95 6.24 0.12
N PHE A 96 -28.28 6.24 1.27
CA PHE A 96 -28.50 5.30 2.37
C PHE A 96 -28.58 6.04 3.69
N HIS A 97 -29.65 5.78 4.43
CA HIS A 97 -29.80 6.24 5.81
C HIS A 97 -29.87 5.02 6.72
N ILE A 98 -28.90 4.89 7.63
CA ILE A 98 -28.94 3.88 8.69
C ILE A 98 -29.48 4.57 9.93
N LEU A 99 -30.75 4.28 10.25
CA LEU A 99 -31.44 4.82 11.42
C LEU A 99 -31.24 3.87 12.60
N TYR A 100 -31.02 4.45 13.77
CA TYR A 100 -30.73 3.71 14.99
C TYR A 100 -31.93 3.72 15.94
N LYS A 101 -32.12 2.60 16.66
CA LYS A 101 -33.22 2.43 17.60
C LYS A 101 -33.10 3.43 18.75
N ASP A 102 -34.22 4.07 19.11
CA ASP A 102 -34.33 5.03 20.22
C ASP A 102 -33.39 6.25 20.07
N ARG A 103 -33.09 6.67 18.84
CA ARG A 103 -32.20 7.80 18.53
C ARG A 103 -32.87 8.83 17.61
N PRO A 104 -32.54 10.13 17.76
CA PRO A 104 -33.02 11.17 16.86
C PRO A 104 -32.43 11.01 15.45
N TYR A 105 -33.07 11.60 14.44
CA TYR A 105 -32.57 11.52 13.05
C TYR A 105 -31.17 12.13 12.87
N SER A 106 -30.78 13.11 13.69
CA SER A 106 -29.43 13.70 13.68
C SER A 106 -28.32 12.68 13.91
N ASP A 107 -28.64 11.53 14.51
CA ASP A 107 -27.73 10.44 14.82
C ASP A 107 -27.60 9.43 13.67
N THR A 108 -28.37 9.60 12.59
CA THR A 108 -28.39 8.71 11.42
C THR A 108 -27.02 8.67 10.76
N THR A 109 -26.57 7.47 10.35
CA THR A 109 -25.42 7.38 9.44
C THR A 109 -25.90 7.56 8.00
N HIS A 110 -25.38 8.60 7.37
CA HIS A 110 -25.62 8.91 5.96
C HIS A 110 -24.47 8.36 5.12
N ALA A 111 -24.80 7.63 4.07
CA ALA A 111 -23.85 7.22 3.04
C ALA A 111 -24.51 7.40 1.68
N TYR A 112 -23.72 7.77 0.67
CA TYR A 112 -24.21 7.84 -0.70
C TYR A 112 -23.07 7.68 -1.68
N VAL A 113 -23.44 7.36 -2.90
CA VAL A 113 -22.58 7.47 -4.08
C VAL A 113 -23.28 8.34 -5.11
N ASP A 114 -22.55 9.33 -5.61
CA ASP A 114 -23.04 10.16 -6.71
C ASP A 114 -23.09 9.30 -7.98
N ILE A 115 -24.25 9.32 -8.63
CA ILE A 115 -24.48 8.62 -9.88
C ILE A 115 -23.88 9.50 -10.98
N PRO A 116 -22.93 9.00 -11.80
CA PRO A 116 -22.24 9.87 -12.75
C PRO A 116 -23.20 10.46 -13.78
N THR A 117 -22.85 11.62 -14.32
CA THR A 117 -23.64 12.35 -15.33
C THR A 117 -23.26 11.92 -16.75
N GLY A 118 -23.94 12.49 -17.74
CA GLY A 118 -23.70 12.26 -19.16
C GLY A 118 -24.61 11.22 -19.79
N THR A 119 -24.10 10.56 -20.83
CA THR A 119 -24.77 9.46 -21.53
C THR A 119 -23.91 8.21 -21.41
N TYR A 120 -24.46 7.15 -20.85
CA TYR A 120 -23.82 5.85 -20.73
C TYR A 120 -24.90 4.77 -20.62
N ASP A 121 -24.62 3.59 -21.18
CA ASP A 121 -25.47 2.42 -21.01
C ASP A 121 -25.35 1.83 -19.58
N TRP A 122 -26.04 0.74 -19.29
CA TRP A 122 -26.04 0.09 -17.97
C TRP A 122 -24.63 -0.13 -17.40
N LYS A 123 -24.38 0.48 -16.23
CA LYS A 123 -23.16 0.30 -15.46
C LYS A 123 -23.46 -0.06 -14.01
N PRO A 124 -22.62 -0.90 -13.37
CA PRO A 124 -22.79 -1.23 -11.97
C PRO A 124 -22.27 -0.07 -11.12
N ILE A 125 -23.00 0.23 -10.05
CA ILE A 125 -22.58 1.10 -8.96
C ILE A 125 -22.71 0.30 -7.66
N ALA A 126 -21.67 0.34 -6.84
CA ALA A 126 -21.66 -0.32 -5.54
C ALA A 126 -21.19 0.64 -4.45
N VAL A 127 -21.70 0.46 -3.24
CA VAL A 127 -21.21 1.17 -2.06
C VAL A 127 -21.27 0.26 -0.84
N ARG A 128 -20.22 0.32 -0.03
CA ARG A 128 -20.16 -0.36 1.25
C ARG A 128 -20.75 0.54 2.34
N LEU A 129 -21.70 0.00 3.09
CA LEU A 129 -22.36 0.70 4.18
C LEU A 129 -21.76 0.23 5.50
N VAL A 130 -21.02 1.13 6.15
CA VAL A 130 -20.43 0.92 7.47
C VAL A 130 -21.08 1.88 8.47
N PRO A 131 -21.84 1.38 9.46
CA PRO A 131 -22.36 2.18 10.57
C PRO A 131 -21.22 2.91 11.27
N GLN A 132 -21.36 4.21 11.47
CA GLN A 132 -20.37 5.02 12.19
C GLN A 132 -20.48 4.86 13.71
N THR A 133 -21.54 4.21 14.19
CA THR A 133 -21.82 4.02 15.62
C THR A 133 -22.16 2.56 15.93
N GLN A 134 -22.16 2.25 17.22
CA GLN A 134 -22.46 0.92 17.74
C GLN A 134 -23.93 0.76 18.17
N TRP A 135 -24.83 1.64 17.74
CA TRP A 135 -26.22 1.52 18.14
C TRP A 135 -26.94 0.40 17.35
N PRO A 136 -27.99 -0.23 17.91
CA PRO A 136 -28.86 -1.13 17.17
C PRO A 136 -29.52 -0.40 15.98
N ILE A 137 -29.51 -1.02 14.81
CA ILE A 137 -30.16 -0.47 13.61
C ILE A 137 -31.68 -0.70 13.75
N ASP A 138 -32.45 0.39 13.65
CA ASP A 138 -33.91 0.32 13.54
C ASP A 138 -34.31 -0.04 12.10
N LYS A 139 -33.76 0.68 11.12
CA LYS A 139 -33.98 0.42 9.70
C LYS A 139 -32.89 1.02 8.82
N ILE A 140 -32.77 0.51 7.60
CA ILE A 140 -31.96 1.12 6.53
C ILE A 140 -32.91 1.63 5.45
N ARG A 141 -32.84 2.92 5.11
CA ARG A 141 -33.53 3.49 3.95
C ARG A 141 -32.58 3.48 2.76
N VAL A 142 -32.94 2.72 1.74
CA VAL A 142 -32.25 2.72 0.44
C VAL A 142 -33.04 3.61 -0.51
N THR A 143 -32.43 4.67 -1.02
CA THR A 143 -33.10 5.69 -1.84
C THR A 143 -32.32 5.97 -3.11
N VAL A 144 -32.94 5.88 -4.28
CA VAL A 144 -32.43 6.53 -5.49
C VAL A 144 -33.11 7.89 -5.57
N ALA A 145 -32.33 8.96 -5.44
CA ALA A 145 -32.83 10.33 -5.39
C ALA A 145 -32.12 11.21 -6.41
N THR A 146 -32.88 12.04 -7.12
CA THR A 146 -32.33 12.96 -8.11
C THR A 146 -33.07 14.29 -8.09
N ARG A 147 -32.38 15.35 -8.52
CA ARG A 147 -32.97 16.58 -9.03
C ARG A 147 -32.19 16.95 -10.28
N LEU A 148 -32.79 16.72 -11.44
CA LEU A 148 -32.15 16.84 -12.76
C LEU A 148 -32.82 17.95 -13.58
N SER A 149 -32.02 18.73 -14.31
CA SER A 149 -32.52 19.70 -15.30
C SER A 149 -32.58 19.16 -16.72
N ALA A 150 -31.86 18.06 -17.02
CA ALA A 150 -31.90 17.40 -18.32
C ALA A 150 -31.65 15.89 -18.22
N GLY A 151 -32.19 15.16 -19.19
CA GLY A 151 -31.93 13.73 -19.41
C GLY A 151 -32.85 12.77 -18.66
N THR A 152 -32.56 11.49 -18.81
CA THR A 152 -33.21 10.38 -18.10
C THR A 152 -32.17 9.56 -17.34
N LEU A 153 -32.52 9.13 -16.14
CA LEU A 153 -31.77 8.18 -15.35
C LEU A 153 -32.63 6.94 -15.12
N ASP A 154 -32.16 5.81 -15.63
CA ASP A 154 -32.76 4.50 -15.39
C ASP A 154 -31.91 3.74 -14.37
N PHE A 155 -32.57 2.94 -13.52
CA PHE A 155 -31.92 2.12 -12.51
C PHE A 155 -32.67 0.81 -12.32
N ASP A 156 -31.91 -0.25 -12.08
CA ASP A 156 -32.40 -1.61 -12.08
C ASP A 156 -31.54 -2.51 -11.19
N ASP A 157 -32.03 -3.71 -10.89
CA ASP A 157 -31.34 -4.75 -10.12
C ASP A 157 -30.72 -4.22 -8.81
N LEU A 158 -31.47 -3.37 -8.11
CA LEU A 158 -31.03 -2.79 -6.85
C LEU A 158 -30.96 -3.89 -5.78
N ALA A 159 -29.83 -3.97 -5.10
CA ALA A 159 -29.64 -4.92 -4.02
C ALA A 159 -28.99 -4.30 -2.79
N LEU A 160 -29.39 -4.82 -1.64
CA LEU A 160 -28.73 -4.61 -0.35
C LEU A 160 -28.39 -5.99 0.21
N THR A 161 -27.11 -6.32 0.26
CA THR A 161 -26.64 -7.64 0.71
C THR A 161 -25.68 -7.51 1.88
N VAL A 162 -25.53 -8.56 2.67
CA VAL A 162 -24.51 -8.59 3.73
C VAL A 162 -23.12 -8.55 3.08
N ALA A 163 -22.31 -7.58 3.49
CA ALA A 163 -20.97 -7.39 2.95
C ALA A 163 -19.99 -8.44 3.49
N LEU A 164 -19.05 -8.87 2.65
CA LEU A 164 -17.98 -9.78 3.05
C LEU A 164 -16.96 -9.05 3.95
N PRO A 165 -16.42 -9.72 5.00
CA PRO A 165 -15.30 -9.19 5.79
C PRO A 165 -14.08 -8.87 4.94
N ARG A 166 -13.27 -7.88 5.35
CA ARG A 166 -12.16 -7.31 4.56
C ARG A 166 -10.84 -7.30 5.34
N GLY A 167 -10.63 -8.33 6.15
CA GLY A 167 -9.43 -8.44 6.98
C GLY A 167 -9.39 -7.46 8.15
N GLY A 168 -10.53 -6.89 8.57
CA GLY A 168 -10.65 -6.16 9.83
C GLY A 168 -10.56 -4.65 9.73
N SER A 169 -10.79 -4.05 8.55
CA SER A 169 -10.69 -2.60 8.35
C SER A 169 -11.63 -1.78 9.25
N ALA A 170 -12.73 -2.37 9.72
CA ALA A 170 -13.64 -1.79 10.70
C ALA A 170 -14.07 -2.83 11.74
N ALA A 171 -14.24 -2.40 12.99
CA ALA A 171 -14.70 -3.28 14.07
C ALA A 171 -16.07 -3.93 13.79
N MET A 172 -16.91 -3.30 12.96
CA MET A 172 -18.23 -3.79 12.57
C MET A 172 -18.20 -4.97 11.59
N GLU A 173 -17.02 -5.37 11.09
CA GLU A 173 -16.88 -6.56 10.25
C GLU A 173 -16.99 -7.86 11.05
N TRP A 174 -16.81 -7.80 12.38
CA TRP A 174 -16.84 -8.96 13.26
C TRP A 174 -18.19 -9.13 13.95
N ALA A 175 -18.58 -10.37 14.19
CA ALA A 175 -19.85 -10.76 14.82
C ALA A 175 -20.06 -10.07 16.18
N ASN A 176 -19.00 -9.92 16.97
CA ASN A 176 -19.03 -9.23 18.25
C ASN A 176 -18.58 -7.76 18.18
N GLY A 177 -18.53 -7.13 17.00
CA GLY A 177 -18.11 -5.73 16.84
C GLY A 177 -18.86 -4.74 17.74
N LEU A 178 -20.09 -5.10 18.12
CA LEU A 178 -20.95 -4.39 19.06
C LEU A 178 -20.65 -4.54 20.54
N LYS A 179 -19.98 -5.63 20.89
CA LYS A 179 -19.67 -5.99 22.26
C LYS A 179 -18.15 -5.94 22.43
N PRO A 180 -17.48 -4.84 22.03
CA PRO A 180 -16.06 -4.76 22.23
C PRO A 180 -15.76 -4.60 23.72
N ILE A 181 -14.55 -4.99 24.09
CA ILE A 181 -13.93 -4.59 25.33
C ILE A 181 -13.17 -3.29 25.04
N LEU A 182 -13.52 -2.23 25.75
CA LEU A 182 -12.92 -0.90 25.59
C LEU A 182 -12.03 -0.56 26.78
N LEU A 183 -10.76 -0.27 26.49
CA LEU A 183 -9.78 0.22 27.44
C LEU A 183 -9.57 1.71 27.18
N THR A 184 -10.29 2.57 27.92
CA THR A 184 -10.26 4.03 27.74
C THR A 184 -9.39 4.77 28.75
N ASP A 185 -8.97 4.11 29.84
CA ASP A 185 -7.99 4.64 30.78
C ASP A 185 -6.60 4.09 30.46
N MET A 186 -5.88 4.84 29.63
CA MET A 186 -4.50 4.51 29.25
C MET A 186 -3.49 4.81 30.37
N ALA A 187 -3.90 5.45 31.48
CA ALA A 187 -3.03 5.63 32.65
C ALA A 187 -2.75 4.32 33.40
N ARG A 188 -3.40 3.22 32.99
CA ARG A 188 -3.09 1.84 33.43
C ARG A 188 -1.78 1.30 32.85
N CYS A 189 -1.21 1.95 31.83
CA CYS A 189 0.05 1.52 31.22
C CYS A 189 1.20 1.53 32.22
N GLN A 190 2.11 0.56 32.08
CA GLN A 190 3.34 0.44 32.85
C GLN A 190 4.57 0.75 31.99
N PRO A 191 5.69 1.24 32.55
CA PRO A 191 5.84 1.63 33.94
C PRO A 191 5.07 2.91 34.29
N SER A 192 4.35 2.91 35.41
CA SER A 192 3.51 4.04 35.83
C SER A 192 4.31 5.34 36.05
N GLU A 193 5.59 5.25 36.41
CA GLU A 193 6.46 6.39 36.55
C GLU A 193 6.66 7.11 35.21
N ALA A 194 6.61 6.40 34.07
CA ALA A 194 6.71 7.02 32.75
C ALA A 194 5.50 7.90 32.39
N LEU A 195 4.50 8.01 33.26
CA LEU A 195 3.32 8.84 33.09
C LEU A 195 3.43 10.15 33.90
N SER A 196 2.88 11.24 33.38
CA SER A 196 2.89 12.55 34.04
C SER A 196 1.62 13.36 33.67
N PRO A 197 1.05 14.15 34.59
CA PRO A 197 -0.06 15.05 34.25
C PRO A 197 0.37 16.23 33.36
N THR A 198 1.68 16.52 33.30
CA THR A 198 2.26 17.59 32.49
C THR A 198 3.31 17.04 31.52
N ALA A 199 3.56 17.76 30.42
CA ALA A 199 4.57 17.39 29.45
C ALA A 199 5.98 17.46 30.08
N LYS A 200 6.74 16.36 29.99
CA LYS A 200 8.11 16.26 30.51
C LYS A 200 8.93 15.34 29.61
N ARG A 201 10.23 15.61 29.51
CA ARG A 201 11.18 14.68 28.88
C ARG A 201 11.16 13.33 29.63
N GLY A 202 11.21 12.23 28.89
CA GLY A 202 11.14 10.86 29.39
C GLY A 202 9.76 10.42 29.88
N ARG A 203 8.68 11.17 29.61
CA ARG A 203 7.34 10.89 30.14
C ARG A 203 6.24 11.07 29.09
N TRP A 204 5.19 10.27 29.21
CA TRP A 204 3.91 10.43 28.51
C TRP A 204 3.00 11.35 29.32
N LYS A 205 2.43 12.39 28.67
CA LYS A 205 1.42 13.25 29.27
C LYS A 205 0.08 12.53 29.32
N VAL A 206 -0.55 12.48 30.49
CA VAL A 206 -1.90 11.95 30.69
C VAL A 206 -2.90 13.09 30.53
N ILE A 207 -3.92 12.90 29.70
CA ILE A 207 -4.95 13.91 29.42
C ILE A 207 -6.32 13.26 29.55
N GLU A 208 -7.18 13.80 30.42
CA GLU A 208 -8.58 13.37 30.49
C GLU A 208 -9.32 13.75 29.19
N TYR A 209 -10.19 12.90 28.69
CA TYR A 209 -10.96 13.19 27.48
C TYR A 209 -12.38 12.63 27.54
N GLU A 210 -13.27 13.26 26.77
CA GLU A 210 -14.63 12.79 26.51
C GLU A 210 -14.88 12.84 25.01
N THR A 211 -15.44 11.77 24.44
CA THR A 211 -15.73 11.65 23.00
C THR A 211 -16.88 10.67 22.77
N GLY A 212 -17.93 11.09 22.05
CA GLY A 212 -19.13 10.26 21.88
C GLY A 212 -19.66 9.75 23.24
N ALA A 213 -19.74 8.43 23.40
CA ALA A 213 -20.15 7.79 24.66
C ALA A 213 -18.96 7.38 25.57
N MET A 214 -17.72 7.72 25.19
CA MET A 214 -16.50 7.35 25.92
C MET A 214 -15.98 8.51 26.76
N LYS A 215 -15.51 8.17 27.96
CA LYS A 215 -14.71 9.02 28.83
C LYS A 215 -13.50 8.23 29.32
N GLY A 216 -12.36 8.89 29.43
CA GLY A 216 -11.12 8.20 29.81
C GLY A 216 -9.93 9.12 29.98
N LYS A 217 -8.74 8.50 30.00
CA LYS A 217 -7.44 9.17 30.06
C LYS A 217 -6.61 8.71 28.88
N MET A 218 -6.31 9.63 27.98
CA MET A 218 -5.42 9.38 26.85
C MET A 218 -3.96 9.68 27.23
N LEU A 219 -3.03 9.14 26.46
CA LEU A 219 -1.61 9.46 26.55
C LEU A 219 -1.17 10.30 25.36
N TRP A 220 -0.23 11.21 25.60
CA TRP A 220 0.40 12.04 24.58
C TRP A 220 1.91 12.16 24.86
N ALA A 221 2.73 11.77 23.90
CA ALA A 221 4.15 12.09 23.84
C ALA A 221 4.37 13.10 22.71
N SER A 222 4.86 14.30 23.04
CA SER A 222 5.29 15.27 22.04
C SER A 222 6.57 14.81 21.34
N VAL A 223 6.90 15.38 20.19
CA VAL A 223 8.11 15.04 19.40
C VAL A 223 9.38 15.02 20.27
N GLU A 224 9.53 15.96 21.19
CA GLU A 224 10.71 16.06 22.06
C GLU A 224 10.63 15.25 23.36
N ALA A 225 9.50 14.58 23.63
CA ALA A 225 9.29 13.89 24.89
C ALA A 225 10.32 12.78 25.10
N ASN A 226 10.74 12.07 24.06
CA ASN A 226 11.59 10.88 24.16
C ASN A 226 11.05 9.90 25.22
N ALA A 227 9.75 9.64 25.16
CA ALA A 227 9.05 8.86 26.16
C ALA A 227 9.35 7.36 25.96
N PRO A 228 9.62 6.59 27.04
CA PRO A 228 9.96 5.18 26.91
C PRO A 228 8.74 4.35 26.48
N PRO A 229 8.95 3.14 25.92
CA PRO A 229 7.86 2.21 25.64
C PRO A 229 7.01 1.91 26.88
N LEU A 230 5.71 1.77 26.66
CA LEU A 230 4.71 1.42 27.65
C LEU A 230 4.11 0.05 27.37
N THR A 231 3.67 -0.63 28.42
CA THR A 231 2.96 -1.91 28.38
C THR A 231 1.55 -1.73 28.93
N LEU A 232 0.54 -2.10 28.14
CA LEU A 232 -0.86 -2.21 28.56
C LEU A 232 -1.23 -3.70 28.64
N PRO A 233 -1.43 -4.25 29.85
CA PRO A 233 -2.02 -5.58 30.01
C PRO A 233 -3.41 -5.61 29.36
N LEU A 234 -3.68 -6.62 28.53
CA LEU A 234 -4.98 -6.77 27.87
C LEU A 234 -6.00 -7.49 28.75
N ASP A 235 -5.53 -8.36 29.66
CA ASP A 235 -6.34 -9.10 30.65
C ASP A 235 -7.54 -9.87 30.07
N VAL A 236 -7.44 -10.31 28.81
CA VAL A 236 -8.46 -11.08 28.08
C VAL A 236 -7.85 -12.33 27.44
N ARG A 237 -8.70 -13.24 26.95
CA ARG A 237 -8.30 -14.55 26.40
C ARG A 237 -8.99 -14.86 25.09
N GLY A 238 -8.29 -15.58 24.21
CA GLY A 238 -8.78 -16.03 22.92
C GLY A 238 -8.54 -15.01 21.80
N TRP A 239 -9.06 -15.33 20.62
CA TRP A 239 -8.88 -14.54 19.40
C TRP A 239 -9.64 -13.21 19.46
N HIS A 240 -8.94 -12.12 19.19
CA HIS A 240 -9.50 -10.77 19.14
C HIS A 240 -9.00 -9.99 17.92
N ALA A 241 -9.86 -9.16 17.36
CA ALA A 241 -9.45 -8.06 16.50
C ALA A 241 -9.11 -6.84 17.37
N ILE A 242 -7.95 -6.24 17.11
CA ILE A 242 -7.36 -5.19 17.95
C ILE A 242 -7.37 -3.89 17.17
N TYR A 243 -7.97 -2.87 17.78
CA TYR A 243 -8.02 -1.51 17.27
C TYR A 243 -7.46 -0.54 18.31
N VAL A 244 -6.81 0.52 17.83
CA VAL A 244 -6.23 1.56 18.68
C VAL A 244 -6.76 2.91 18.24
N GLY A 245 -7.34 3.67 19.16
CA GLY A 245 -7.75 5.04 18.94
C GLY A 245 -6.55 5.97 18.96
N LEU A 246 -5.95 6.25 17.81
CA LEU A 246 -4.84 7.18 17.69
C LEU A 246 -5.36 8.61 17.75
N ALA A 247 -4.75 9.40 18.63
CA ALA A 247 -5.16 10.76 18.90
C ALA A 247 -4.10 11.74 18.40
N ASP A 248 -4.53 12.71 17.61
CA ASP A 248 -3.69 13.80 17.14
C ASP A 248 -4.23 15.13 17.67
N PRO A 249 -4.11 15.41 18.99
CA PRO A 249 -4.60 16.64 19.57
C PRO A 249 -3.89 17.84 18.92
N ALA A 250 -4.66 18.81 18.45
CA ALA A 250 -4.16 20.02 17.78
C ALA A 250 -3.41 19.81 16.45
N SER A 251 -3.61 18.67 15.76
CA SER A 251 -3.01 18.40 14.44
C SER A 251 -1.47 18.46 14.43
N LEU A 252 -0.85 17.95 15.50
CA LEU A 252 0.60 17.89 15.69
C LEU A 252 1.25 16.67 15.02
N GLY A 253 0.44 15.79 14.44
CA GLY A 253 0.83 14.50 13.89
C GLY A 253 0.96 13.42 14.96
N CYS A 254 0.54 12.20 14.62
CA CYS A 254 0.64 11.05 15.49
C CYS A 254 1.22 9.85 14.75
N LYS A 255 2.30 9.27 15.29
CA LYS A 255 2.85 7.97 14.90
C LYS A 255 3.12 7.13 16.15
N ALA A 256 2.33 6.08 16.32
CA ALA A 256 2.50 5.08 17.36
C ALA A 256 3.24 3.85 16.82
N LEU A 257 4.21 3.36 17.58
CA LEU A 257 4.84 2.06 17.36
C LEU A 257 4.10 1.05 18.25
N LEU A 258 3.48 0.03 17.65
CA LEU A 258 2.60 -0.90 18.35
C LEU A 258 3.05 -2.35 18.13
N ARG A 259 3.01 -3.17 19.18
CA ARG A 259 3.21 -4.63 19.07
C ARG A 259 2.58 -5.38 20.24
N LEU A 260 2.25 -6.65 20.05
CA LEU A 260 1.96 -7.55 21.17
C LEU A 260 3.25 -8.14 21.74
N THR A 261 3.15 -8.71 22.95
CA THR A 261 4.29 -9.38 23.61
C THR A 261 4.97 -10.43 22.71
N SER A 262 4.20 -11.19 21.94
CA SER A 262 4.72 -12.24 21.04
C SER A 262 5.29 -11.72 19.71
N ASP A 263 5.10 -10.44 19.39
CA ASP A 263 5.59 -9.88 18.13
C ASP A 263 7.09 -9.58 18.20
N PRO A 264 7.84 -9.89 17.13
CA PRO A 264 9.29 -9.70 17.11
C PRO A 264 9.70 -8.22 17.02
N ALA A 265 8.83 -7.35 16.48
CA ALA A 265 9.12 -5.94 16.29
C ALA A 265 7.85 -5.08 16.36
N PHE A 266 8.05 -3.76 16.46
CA PHE A 266 6.97 -2.80 16.37
C PHE A 266 6.48 -2.62 14.92
N VAL A 267 5.17 -2.42 14.76
CA VAL A 267 4.60 -1.91 13.52
C VAL A 267 4.14 -0.46 13.70
N PRO A 268 4.47 0.46 12.78
CA PRO A 268 4.00 1.82 12.85
C PRO A 268 2.52 1.91 12.48
N ARG A 269 1.79 2.75 13.21
CA ARG A 269 0.45 3.23 12.87
C ARG A 269 0.42 4.73 13.07
N GLY A 270 -0.12 5.45 12.10
CA GLY A 270 -0.05 6.89 12.08
C GLY A 270 -1.29 7.55 11.53
N ARG A 271 -1.43 8.84 11.88
CA ARG A 271 -2.48 9.74 11.42
C ARG A 271 -2.05 11.20 11.50
N SER A 272 -2.71 12.03 10.69
CA SER A 272 -2.74 13.48 10.79
C SER A 272 -4.19 14.02 10.66
N ALA A 273 -4.83 14.39 11.78
CA ALA A 273 -6.06 15.22 11.83
C ALA A 273 -6.56 15.33 13.27
N GLY A 274 -6.83 16.56 13.74
CA GLY A 274 -7.30 17.03 15.07
C GLY A 274 -8.47 16.30 15.77
N GLN A 275 -8.45 14.98 15.79
CA GLN A 275 -9.50 14.04 16.17
C GLN A 275 -8.85 12.73 16.63
N ILE A 276 -9.67 11.78 17.06
CA ILE A 276 -9.27 10.39 17.26
C ILE A 276 -9.62 9.60 15.99
N GLU A 277 -8.75 8.68 15.57
CA GLU A 277 -9.07 7.69 14.53
C GLU A 277 -8.86 6.29 15.07
N GLU A 278 -9.85 5.45 14.83
CA GLU A 278 -9.73 4.03 15.09
C GLU A 278 -8.86 3.38 14.02
N THR A 279 -7.70 2.91 14.44
CA THR A 279 -6.73 2.24 13.58
C THR A 279 -6.72 0.76 13.89
N PHE A 280 -6.92 -0.07 12.87
CA PHE A 280 -6.75 -1.51 12.96
C PHE A 280 -5.26 -1.87 13.12
N LEU A 281 -4.96 -2.62 14.18
CA LEU A 281 -3.61 -3.16 14.40
C LEU A 281 -3.48 -4.52 13.71
N LYS A 282 -4.21 -5.53 14.21
CA LYS A 282 -4.24 -6.91 13.71
C LYS A 282 -5.32 -7.76 14.40
N VAL A 283 -5.47 -9.00 13.94
CA VAL A 283 -6.19 -10.08 14.63
C VAL A 283 -5.20 -11.07 15.25
N ALA A 284 -5.38 -11.45 16.52
CA ALA A 284 -4.50 -12.41 17.18
C ALA A 284 -5.19 -13.09 18.37
N ASP A 285 -4.68 -14.25 18.80
CA ASP A 285 -4.94 -14.78 20.14
C ASP A 285 -4.20 -13.93 21.17
N VAL A 286 -4.95 -13.21 22.01
CA VAL A 286 -4.39 -12.27 23.00
C VAL A 286 -4.20 -12.91 24.38
N THR A 287 -4.40 -14.22 24.51
CA THR A 287 -4.22 -14.93 25.78
C THR A 287 -2.81 -14.71 26.34
N GLY A 288 -2.72 -14.08 27.51
CA GLY A 288 -1.44 -13.80 28.18
C GLY A 288 -0.58 -12.73 27.48
N GLN A 289 -1.15 -11.98 26.53
CA GLN A 289 -0.43 -10.94 25.81
C GLN A 289 -0.73 -9.55 26.37
N SER A 290 0.26 -8.65 26.25
CA SER A 290 0.11 -7.22 26.50
C SER A 290 0.33 -6.46 25.19
N LEU A 291 -0.28 -5.28 25.07
CA LEU A 291 0.03 -4.34 24.01
C LEU A 291 1.18 -3.43 24.46
N HIS A 292 2.25 -3.39 23.67
CA HIS A 292 3.37 -2.47 23.84
C HIS A 292 3.18 -1.26 22.93
N ILE A 293 3.36 -0.07 23.48
CA ILE A 293 3.15 1.22 22.81
C ILE A 293 4.43 2.03 22.95
N ALA A 294 5.03 2.46 21.84
CA ALA A 294 6.23 3.28 21.86
C ALA A 294 6.09 4.53 21.00
N GLN A 295 6.83 5.56 21.39
CA GLN A 295 7.04 6.76 20.58
C GLN A 295 8.14 6.47 19.55
N ALA A 296 7.97 6.92 18.31
CA ALA A 296 9.08 7.02 17.37
C ALA A 296 9.98 8.22 17.77
N SER A 297 10.94 8.00 18.67
CA SER A 297 11.79 9.06 19.24
C SER A 297 13.21 9.14 18.65
N SER A 298 13.59 8.19 17.80
CA SER A 298 14.89 8.14 17.12
C SER A 298 14.79 8.62 15.67
N GLY A 299 15.89 9.17 15.13
CA GLY A 299 15.93 9.76 13.79
C GLY A 299 14.97 10.95 13.68
N HIS A 300 14.11 10.93 12.65
CA HIS A 300 13.02 11.90 12.53
C HIS A 300 11.89 11.52 13.50
N ALA A 301 11.96 12.08 14.70
CA ALA A 301 11.00 11.83 15.76
C ALA A 301 9.58 12.30 15.41
N SER A 302 8.58 11.67 16.03
CA SER A 302 7.16 12.01 15.83
C SER A 302 6.40 12.07 17.16
N GLY A 303 5.32 12.86 17.18
CA GLY A 303 4.36 12.84 18.28
C GLY A 303 3.60 11.52 18.31
N CYS A 304 3.10 11.12 19.47
CA CYS A 304 2.34 9.89 19.64
C CYS A 304 1.20 10.09 20.64
N GLY A 305 -0.03 9.93 20.18
CA GLY A 305 -1.22 9.99 21.02
C GLY A 305 -2.05 8.71 20.94
N VAL A 306 -2.42 8.17 22.10
CA VAL A 306 -3.27 6.97 22.20
C VAL A 306 -4.41 7.25 23.18
N ALA A 307 -5.64 7.24 22.67
CA ALA A 307 -6.84 7.51 23.46
C ALA A 307 -7.47 6.26 24.06
N TYR A 308 -7.52 5.16 23.31
CA TYR A 308 -8.09 3.91 23.77
C TYR A 308 -7.55 2.71 23.00
N VAL A 309 -7.74 1.52 23.57
CA VAL A 309 -7.62 0.24 22.87
C VAL A 309 -9.00 -0.43 22.85
N LYS A 310 -9.41 -0.93 21.69
CA LYS A 310 -10.66 -1.66 21.48
C LYS A 310 -10.34 -3.09 21.06
N LEU A 311 -10.89 -4.05 21.79
CA LEU A 311 -10.72 -5.48 21.54
C LEU A 311 -12.08 -6.08 21.18
N VAL A 312 -12.18 -6.68 20.00
CA VAL A 312 -13.40 -7.35 19.55
C VAL A 312 -13.17 -8.87 19.60
N PRO A 313 -13.85 -9.62 20.48
CA PRO A 313 -13.67 -11.07 20.55
C PRO A 313 -14.22 -11.72 19.27
N LEU A 314 -13.42 -12.59 18.64
CA LEU A 314 -13.88 -13.35 17.48
C LEU A 314 -14.68 -14.58 17.92
N VAL A 315 -15.69 -14.94 17.13
CA VAL A 315 -16.31 -16.27 17.26
C VAL A 315 -15.39 -17.35 16.67
N PRO A 316 -15.51 -18.63 17.07
CA PRO A 316 -14.63 -19.70 16.59
C PRO A 316 -14.52 -19.80 15.06
N GLU A 317 -15.62 -19.56 14.35
CA GLU A 317 -15.70 -19.60 12.89
C GLU A 317 -14.87 -18.47 12.26
N GLU A 318 -14.91 -17.25 12.81
CA GLU A 318 -14.10 -16.12 12.35
C GLU A 318 -12.61 -16.36 12.61
N ALA A 319 -12.28 -16.87 13.80
CA ALA A 319 -10.90 -17.20 14.14
C ALA A 319 -10.34 -18.29 13.22
N ALA A 320 -11.15 -19.31 12.89
CA ALA A 320 -10.79 -20.34 11.93
C ALA A 320 -10.63 -19.79 10.51
N ALA A 321 -11.52 -18.90 10.07
CA ALA A 321 -11.46 -18.26 8.76
C ALA A 321 -10.21 -17.39 8.60
N VAL A 322 -9.86 -16.57 9.61
CA VAL A 322 -8.63 -15.77 9.59
C VAL A 322 -7.38 -16.66 9.51
N GLN A 323 -7.34 -17.75 10.26
CA GLN A 323 -6.23 -18.69 10.19
C GLN A 323 -6.15 -19.42 8.85
N ALA A 324 -7.29 -19.77 8.25
CA ALA A 324 -7.35 -20.39 6.93
C ALA A 324 -6.87 -19.41 5.84
N ASP A 325 -7.31 -18.15 5.89
CA ASP A 325 -6.87 -17.07 5.01
C ASP A 325 -5.35 -16.91 5.05
N ARG A 326 -4.77 -16.79 6.26
CA ARG A 326 -3.30 -16.65 6.44
C ARG A 326 -2.48 -17.81 5.90
N ARG A 327 -3.04 -19.03 5.93
CA ARG A 327 -2.38 -20.24 5.41
C ARG A 327 -2.54 -20.41 3.91
N ALA A 328 -3.50 -19.73 3.28
CA ALA A 328 -3.78 -19.89 1.85
C ALA A 328 -2.68 -19.22 1.01
N PRO A 329 -1.95 -19.96 0.15
CA PRO A 329 -0.89 -19.37 -0.67
C PRO A 329 -1.45 -18.60 -1.88
N ALA A 330 -2.71 -18.83 -2.25
CA ALA A 330 -3.29 -18.39 -3.52
C ALA A 330 -3.39 -16.85 -3.68
N HIS A 331 -3.41 -16.12 -2.56
CA HIS A 331 -3.42 -14.66 -2.53
C HIS A 331 -2.02 -14.04 -2.41
N ARG A 332 -0.98 -14.82 -2.10
CA ARG A 332 0.39 -14.33 -1.92
C ARG A 332 1.04 -14.03 -3.28
N ARG A 333 0.66 -12.89 -3.85
CA ARG A 333 0.96 -12.45 -5.23
C ARG A 333 1.73 -11.14 -5.31
N LEU A 334 2.02 -10.51 -4.17
CA LEU A 334 2.63 -9.18 -4.17
C LEU A 334 4.14 -9.26 -3.96
N ALA A 335 4.88 -8.44 -4.70
CA ALA A 335 6.28 -8.18 -4.45
C ALA A 335 6.47 -6.76 -3.92
N THR A 336 7.51 -6.53 -3.12
CA THR A 336 7.88 -5.20 -2.64
C THR A 336 9.37 -4.98 -2.77
N THR A 337 9.81 -3.72 -2.82
CA THR A 337 11.21 -3.37 -2.63
C THR A 337 11.43 -2.73 -1.25
N ILE A 338 12.65 -2.86 -0.72
CA ILE A 338 13.19 -1.97 0.32
C ILE A 338 14.52 -1.45 -0.21
N ASP A 339 14.72 -0.14 -0.21
CA ASP A 339 15.88 0.50 -0.85
C ASP A 339 17.23 0.35 -0.10
N GLY A 340 17.20 -0.21 1.11
CA GLY A 340 18.38 -0.40 1.96
C GLY A 340 18.91 0.88 2.63
N PHE A 341 18.23 2.02 2.45
CA PHE A 341 18.69 3.35 2.85
C PHE A 341 17.64 4.14 3.64
N SER A 342 16.45 4.32 3.08
CA SER A 342 15.43 5.28 3.57
C SER A 342 14.99 5.02 5.00
N PHE A 343 14.87 3.75 5.39
CA PHE A 343 14.45 3.42 6.75
C PHE A 343 15.55 3.68 7.79
N ILE A 344 16.82 3.52 7.41
CA ILE A 344 17.97 3.85 8.28
C ILE A 344 18.13 5.37 8.35
N TYR A 345 18.05 6.05 7.20
CA TYR A 345 18.04 7.52 7.07
C TYR A 345 16.96 8.15 7.95
N SER A 346 15.75 7.56 7.97
CA SER A 346 14.62 8.17 8.66
C SER A 346 14.54 7.82 10.14
N ARG A 347 14.92 6.60 10.55
CA ARG A 347 14.67 6.08 11.91
C ARG A 347 15.91 5.91 12.77
N ARG A 348 17.11 5.94 12.18
CA ARG A 348 18.38 5.68 12.86
C ARG A 348 18.32 4.39 13.73
N PRO A 349 17.99 3.22 13.17
CA PRO A 349 17.89 1.98 13.94
C PRO A 349 19.28 1.53 14.42
N THR A 350 19.40 1.09 15.68
CA THR A 350 20.71 0.65 16.23
C THR A 350 20.66 -0.70 16.95
N THR A 351 19.54 -1.42 16.83
CA THR A 351 19.37 -2.78 17.33
C THR A 351 18.72 -3.66 16.26
N ALA A 352 18.81 -4.99 16.42
CA ALA A 352 18.20 -5.93 15.48
C ALA A 352 16.66 -5.76 15.46
N GLU A 353 16.03 -5.56 16.61
CA GLU A 353 14.58 -5.39 16.74
C GLU A 353 14.09 -4.14 15.99
N ALA A 354 14.84 -3.03 16.04
CA ALA A 354 14.51 -1.81 15.31
C ALA A 354 14.61 -1.98 13.79
N LEU A 355 15.52 -2.84 13.31
CA LEU A 355 15.60 -3.19 11.89
C LEU A 355 14.40 -4.05 11.46
N LEU A 356 13.98 -5.00 12.29
CA LEU A 356 12.85 -5.89 12.01
C LEU A 356 11.51 -5.15 11.83
N GLU A 357 11.36 -3.94 12.38
CA GLU A 357 10.20 -3.08 12.14
C GLU A 357 9.96 -2.82 10.64
N GLU A 358 11.01 -2.85 9.81
CA GLU A 358 10.90 -2.64 8.35
C GLU A 358 10.13 -3.77 7.64
N VAL A 359 10.22 -5.00 8.14
CA VAL A 359 9.64 -6.19 7.51
C VAL A 359 8.39 -6.69 8.23
N GLU A 360 8.24 -6.39 9.53
CA GLU A 360 7.11 -6.86 10.33
C GLU A 360 5.75 -6.38 9.81
N VAL A 361 5.71 -5.22 9.14
CA VAL A 361 4.49 -4.68 8.52
C VAL A 361 3.86 -5.61 7.49
N TYR A 362 4.64 -6.52 6.89
CA TYR A 362 4.17 -7.47 5.86
C TYR A 362 3.62 -8.78 6.44
N ARG A 363 3.65 -8.98 7.77
CA ARG A 363 3.06 -10.18 8.39
C ARG A 363 1.59 -10.31 8.00
N ASP A 364 1.19 -11.53 7.64
CA ASP A 364 -0.19 -11.88 7.26
C ASP A 364 -0.73 -11.07 6.05
N SER A 365 0.16 -10.58 5.17
CA SER A 365 -0.21 -9.88 3.94
C SER A 365 -0.06 -10.75 2.68
N ASP A 366 -0.54 -10.23 1.56
CA ASP A 366 -0.44 -10.84 0.23
C ASP A 366 0.96 -10.74 -0.38
N PHE A 367 1.92 -10.10 0.31
CA PHE A 367 3.31 -10.06 -0.14
C PHE A 367 3.98 -11.41 0.02
N ASP A 368 4.74 -11.85 -0.99
CA ASP A 368 5.47 -13.12 -1.00
C ASP A 368 6.95 -12.96 -1.37
N THR A 369 7.34 -11.83 -1.93
CA THR A 369 8.71 -11.53 -2.34
C THR A 369 9.13 -10.13 -1.88
N LEU A 370 10.27 -10.05 -1.22
CA LEU A 370 11.00 -8.83 -0.92
C LEU A 370 12.24 -8.73 -1.83
N VAL A 371 12.32 -7.66 -2.61
CA VAL A 371 13.52 -7.24 -3.31
C VAL A 371 14.29 -6.28 -2.40
N LEU A 372 15.28 -6.82 -1.69
CA LEU A 372 16.07 -6.08 -0.70
C LEU A 372 17.30 -5.47 -1.37
N GLN A 373 17.28 -4.15 -1.53
CA GLN A 373 18.39 -3.42 -2.11
C GLN A 373 19.44 -3.14 -1.03
N MET A 374 20.71 -3.18 -1.39
CA MET A 374 21.81 -2.88 -0.45
C MET A 374 22.21 -1.40 -0.44
N GLY A 375 21.73 -0.65 -1.43
CA GLY A 375 22.15 0.71 -1.71
C GLY A 375 22.24 0.96 -3.22
N GLY A 376 23.44 1.24 -3.73
CA GLY A 376 23.65 1.57 -5.15
C GLY A 376 24.98 1.04 -5.66
N ALA A 377 24.98 0.39 -6.83
CA ALA A 377 26.14 -0.34 -7.36
C ALA A 377 26.80 -1.22 -6.29
N ASP A 378 28.00 -0.86 -5.84
CA ASP A 378 28.75 -1.55 -4.80
C ASP A 378 28.64 -0.90 -3.41
N MET A 379 27.91 0.21 -3.27
CA MET A 379 27.65 0.82 -1.98
C MET A 379 26.59 0.03 -1.21
N VAL A 380 26.97 -0.43 -0.02
CA VAL A 380 26.18 -1.27 0.89
C VAL A 380 25.96 -0.61 2.25
N ASN A 381 25.09 -1.21 3.07
CA ASN A 381 24.73 -0.73 4.42
C ASN A 381 25.36 -1.56 5.57
N TYR A 382 26.38 -2.36 5.27
CA TYR A 382 27.07 -3.22 6.23
C TYR A 382 28.58 -3.28 5.94
N PRO A 383 29.42 -3.73 6.89
CA PRO A 383 30.86 -3.95 6.65
C PRO A 383 31.09 -5.08 5.63
N SER A 384 31.24 -4.70 4.35
CA SER A 384 31.45 -5.62 3.24
C SER A 384 32.93 -5.81 2.92
N GLN A 385 33.28 -6.96 2.36
CA GLN A 385 34.60 -7.25 1.79
C GLN A 385 34.68 -6.84 0.32
N SER A 386 33.54 -6.81 -0.39
CA SER A 386 33.47 -6.56 -1.83
C SER A 386 32.88 -5.19 -2.19
N GLY A 387 32.13 -4.57 -1.27
CA GLY A 387 31.43 -3.31 -1.48
C GLY A 387 31.86 -2.20 -0.52
N GLU A 388 31.36 -0.99 -0.78
CA GLU A 388 31.65 0.21 -0.03
C GLU A 388 30.59 0.45 1.06
N MET A 389 30.99 0.54 2.32
CA MET A 389 30.06 0.87 3.40
C MET A 389 29.85 2.39 3.44
N ARG A 390 28.76 2.83 2.83
CA ARG A 390 28.51 4.25 2.50
C ARG A 390 28.54 5.18 3.71
N GLY A 391 29.18 6.34 3.58
CA GLY A 391 29.14 7.42 4.60
C GLY A 391 29.88 7.09 5.90
N ARG A 392 30.53 5.92 5.98
CA ARG A 392 31.20 5.44 7.20
C ARG A 392 32.41 6.29 7.62
N ASP A 393 32.99 7.06 6.70
CA ASP A 393 34.21 7.84 6.93
C ASP A 393 33.93 9.36 7.00
N LEU A 394 32.67 9.79 6.90
CA LEU A 394 32.29 11.21 6.92
C LEU A 394 32.07 11.78 8.33
N GLU A 395 32.54 13.00 8.55
CA GLU A 395 32.37 13.72 9.82
C GLU A 395 31.27 14.78 9.76
N VAL A 396 31.04 15.35 8.58
CA VAL A 396 30.04 16.40 8.32
C VAL A 396 29.08 15.89 7.25
N PHE A 397 27.81 16.27 7.36
CA PHE A 397 26.74 15.80 6.49
C PHE A 397 25.86 16.96 6.05
N ASP A 398 25.47 16.97 4.77
CA ASP A 398 24.55 17.98 4.21
C ASP A 398 23.12 17.85 4.76
N ARG A 399 22.75 16.65 5.24
CA ARG A 399 21.39 16.33 5.69
C ARG A 399 21.42 15.52 6.98
N ASP A 400 20.49 15.82 7.88
CA ASP A 400 20.35 15.09 9.16
C ASP A 400 20.18 13.58 8.96
N GLY A 401 19.40 13.16 7.96
CA GLY A 401 19.19 11.73 7.72
C GLY A 401 20.43 11.00 7.18
N ASP A 402 21.35 11.69 6.49
CA ASP A 402 22.62 11.08 6.08
C ASP A 402 23.50 10.82 7.29
N ARG A 403 23.53 11.78 8.23
CA ARG A 403 24.17 11.61 9.53
C ARG A 403 23.54 10.46 10.31
N PHE A 404 22.21 10.40 10.39
CA PHE A 404 21.49 9.30 11.04
C PHE A 404 21.83 7.94 10.42
N TYR A 405 21.88 7.87 9.09
CA TYR A 405 22.28 6.67 8.37
C TYR A 405 23.70 6.24 8.77
N ALA A 406 24.68 7.14 8.64
CA ALA A 406 26.09 6.84 8.91
C ALA A 406 26.34 6.44 10.37
N GLU A 407 25.76 7.17 11.33
CA GLU A 407 25.84 6.84 12.75
C GLU A 407 25.23 5.47 13.04
N ALA A 408 24.05 5.17 12.49
CA ALA A 408 23.35 3.91 12.71
C ALA A 408 24.15 2.71 12.19
N ILE A 409 24.66 2.76 10.95
CA ILE A 409 25.41 1.64 10.38
C ILE A 409 26.76 1.43 11.10
N ARG A 410 27.41 2.50 11.58
CA ARG A 410 28.63 2.41 12.41
C ARG A 410 28.34 1.72 13.73
N GLU A 411 27.26 2.12 14.41
CA GLU A 411 26.86 1.53 15.68
C GLU A 411 26.45 0.06 15.54
N LEU A 412 25.70 -0.28 14.48
CA LEU A 412 25.34 -1.66 14.16
C LEU A 412 26.57 -2.51 13.84
N ALA A 413 27.51 -2.00 13.04
CA ALA A 413 28.77 -2.66 12.74
C ALA A 413 29.61 -2.91 14.01
N ALA A 414 29.72 -1.93 14.90
CA ALA A 414 30.42 -2.06 16.18
C ALA A 414 29.80 -3.14 17.09
N LYS A 415 28.49 -3.37 16.97
CA LYS A 415 27.76 -4.45 17.67
C LYS A 415 27.78 -5.79 16.94
N GLY A 416 28.41 -5.88 15.77
CA GLY A 416 28.40 -7.09 14.92
C GLY A 416 27.05 -7.40 14.28
N ILE A 417 26.16 -6.40 14.16
CA ILE A 417 24.82 -6.55 13.57
C ILE A 417 24.89 -6.17 12.09
N ASN A 418 24.64 -7.13 11.19
CA ASN A 418 24.52 -6.86 9.75
C ASN A 418 23.06 -6.54 9.39
N PRO A 419 22.73 -5.30 8.96
CA PRO A 419 21.36 -4.92 8.68
C PRO A 419 20.68 -5.76 7.59
N THR A 420 21.41 -6.04 6.50
CA THR A 420 20.89 -6.84 5.38
C THR A 420 20.55 -8.26 5.85
N LYS A 421 21.41 -8.89 6.68
CA LYS A 421 21.11 -10.20 7.25
C LYS A 421 19.87 -10.19 8.15
N VAL A 422 19.76 -9.21 9.06
CA VAL A 422 18.60 -9.11 9.96
C VAL A 422 17.30 -8.96 9.18
N LEU A 423 17.31 -8.17 8.10
CA LEU A 423 16.16 -8.00 7.22
C LEU A 423 15.83 -9.28 6.44
N ILE A 424 16.83 -10.04 5.97
CA ILE A 424 16.61 -11.34 5.32
C ILE A 424 15.90 -12.30 6.29
N ASP A 425 16.48 -12.50 7.48
CA ASP A 425 15.94 -13.43 8.48
C ASP A 425 14.52 -12.99 8.94
N GLY A 426 14.32 -11.68 9.12
CA GLY A 426 13.03 -11.11 9.47
C GLY A 426 11.98 -11.27 8.37
N ALA A 427 12.36 -11.08 7.11
CA ALA A 427 11.49 -11.28 5.96
C ALA A 427 11.05 -12.76 5.84
N HIS A 428 11.95 -13.71 6.06
CA HIS A 428 11.60 -15.13 6.17
C HIS A 428 10.60 -15.37 7.32
N GLY A 429 10.79 -14.72 8.47
CA GLY A 429 9.89 -14.78 9.63
C GLY A 429 8.47 -14.24 9.39
N VAL A 430 8.24 -13.46 8.33
CA VAL A 430 6.91 -13.01 7.88
C VAL A 430 6.45 -13.71 6.59
N GLY A 431 7.21 -14.71 6.12
CA GLY A 431 6.88 -15.56 4.98
C GLY A 431 7.21 -14.96 3.61
N LEU A 432 8.14 -14.00 3.54
CA LEU A 432 8.64 -13.43 2.30
C LEU A 432 9.88 -14.19 1.82
N LYS A 433 9.95 -14.51 0.53
CA LYS A 433 11.21 -14.79 -0.18
C LYS A 433 12.01 -13.51 -0.31
N VAL A 434 13.35 -13.60 -0.31
CA VAL A 434 14.21 -12.42 -0.43
C VAL A 434 15.13 -12.52 -1.65
N HIS A 435 15.03 -11.55 -2.55
CA HIS A 435 15.99 -11.35 -3.62
C HIS A 435 16.85 -10.12 -3.30
N VAL A 436 18.13 -10.33 -2.97
CA VAL A 436 19.06 -9.21 -2.73
C VAL A 436 19.41 -8.53 -4.04
N ALA A 437 19.48 -7.20 -4.02
CA ALA A 437 19.32 -6.45 -5.24
C ALA A 437 20.38 -5.38 -5.46
N VAL A 438 20.82 -5.25 -6.72
CA VAL A 438 21.84 -4.27 -7.16
C VAL A 438 21.24 -3.24 -8.12
N ARG A 439 21.61 -1.97 -7.93
CA ARG A 439 21.37 -0.88 -8.90
C ARG A 439 22.64 -0.68 -9.74
N PRO A 440 22.77 -1.27 -10.93
CA PRO A 440 24.05 -1.38 -11.64
C PRO A 440 24.64 -0.03 -12.10
N ALA A 441 23.86 1.05 -12.09
CA ALA A 441 24.30 2.37 -12.52
C ALA A 441 24.65 3.34 -11.37
N ALA A 442 24.32 3.00 -10.12
CA ALA A 442 24.32 3.96 -9.02
C ALA A 442 25.70 4.02 -8.32
N TRP A 443 26.74 4.43 -9.04
CA TRP A 443 28.13 4.45 -8.57
C TRP A 443 28.53 5.73 -7.84
N VAL A 444 28.00 6.87 -8.29
CA VAL A 444 28.33 8.19 -7.76
C VAL A 444 27.12 9.14 -7.87
N HIS A 445 27.07 10.18 -7.05
CA HIS A 445 26.12 11.29 -7.17
C HIS A 445 26.83 12.61 -7.49
N SER A 446 26.09 13.61 -7.99
CA SER A 446 26.59 14.97 -8.15
C SER A 446 26.84 15.67 -6.81
N GLU A 447 27.72 16.66 -6.82
CA GLU A 447 27.93 17.60 -5.71
C GLU A 447 26.61 18.25 -5.23
N PRO A 448 26.44 18.50 -3.91
CA PRO A 448 27.37 18.21 -2.82
C PRO A 448 27.29 16.77 -2.28
N LEU A 449 26.36 15.95 -2.81
CA LEU A 449 26.10 14.60 -2.29
C LEU A 449 27.11 13.54 -2.74
N SER A 450 28.14 13.92 -3.52
CA SER A 450 29.13 13.01 -4.07
C SER A 450 29.91 12.31 -2.96
N GLU A 451 30.33 13.02 -1.90
CA GLU A 451 31.12 12.42 -0.81
C GLU A 451 30.35 11.33 -0.06
N PHE A 452 29.03 11.50 0.09
CA PHE A 452 28.18 10.50 0.71
C PHE A 452 27.86 9.36 -0.25
N PHE A 453 27.50 9.64 -1.50
CA PHE A 453 27.16 8.63 -2.50
C PHE A 453 28.30 8.47 -3.51
N ASN A 454 29.35 7.76 -3.10
CA ASN A 454 30.49 7.50 -3.96
C ASN A 454 31.13 6.14 -3.70
N SER A 455 31.52 5.49 -4.80
CA SER A 455 32.23 4.23 -4.82
C SER A 455 33.73 4.46 -5.05
N ARG A 456 34.58 3.85 -4.21
CA ARG A 456 36.04 3.83 -4.43
C ARG A 456 36.40 3.17 -5.76
N PHE A 457 35.74 2.06 -6.10
CA PHE A 457 35.93 1.36 -7.38
C PHE A 457 35.66 2.28 -8.58
N TYR A 458 34.62 3.13 -8.50
CA TYR A 458 34.34 4.13 -9.54
C TYR A 458 35.43 5.21 -9.64
N GLN A 459 35.99 5.65 -8.51
CA GLN A 459 37.07 6.65 -8.48
C GLN A 459 38.39 6.11 -9.03
N GLU A 460 38.74 4.88 -8.64
CA GLU A 460 40.01 4.23 -8.99
C GLU A 460 40.08 3.80 -10.47
N HIS A 461 38.93 3.65 -11.13
CA HIS A 461 38.83 3.15 -12.52
C HIS A 461 38.11 4.10 -13.48
N PRO A 462 38.62 5.32 -13.73
CA PRO A 462 38.01 6.24 -14.69
C PRO A 462 37.97 5.68 -16.12
N GLU A 463 38.89 4.79 -16.48
CA GLU A 463 38.98 4.14 -17.78
C GLU A 463 37.86 3.12 -18.06
N TRP A 464 37.08 2.74 -17.02
CA TRP A 464 35.95 1.81 -17.14
C TRP A 464 34.58 2.50 -17.14
N ARG A 465 34.56 3.83 -17.11
CA ARG A 465 33.32 4.61 -17.11
C ARG A 465 32.64 4.58 -18.48
N CYS A 466 31.32 4.73 -18.48
CA CYS A 466 30.57 4.97 -19.70
C CYS A 466 30.96 6.32 -20.30
N VAL A 467 31.02 6.39 -21.63
CA VAL A 467 31.31 7.62 -22.37
C VAL A 467 30.25 7.79 -23.45
N ASP A 468 29.66 8.98 -23.53
CA ASP A 468 28.68 9.32 -24.54
C ASP A 468 29.35 9.47 -25.92
N ARG A 469 28.53 9.53 -26.98
CA ARG A 469 29.00 9.55 -28.37
C ARG A 469 29.97 10.70 -28.68
N ASP A 470 29.79 11.84 -28.02
CA ASP A 470 30.62 13.03 -28.19
C ASP A 470 31.90 13.02 -27.32
N GLY A 471 32.13 11.94 -26.56
CA GLY A 471 33.26 11.82 -25.65
C GLY A 471 32.96 12.28 -24.21
N THR A 472 31.73 12.74 -23.91
CA THR A 472 31.35 13.17 -22.56
C THR A 472 31.33 11.98 -21.60
N ALA A 473 32.07 12.10 -20.49
CA ALA A 473 32.05 11.09 -19.44
C ALA A 473 30.67 11.04 -18.76
N VAL A 474 30.16 9.82 -18.55
CA VAL A 474 28.88 9.58 -17.88
C VAL A 474 29.14 8.98 -16.51
N ALA A 475 28.38 9.41 -15.50
CA ALA A 475 28.51 8.98 -14.10
C ALA A 475 28.04 7.52 -13.84
N ARG A 476 28.57 6.57 -14.61
CA ARG A 476 28.26 5.13 -14.58
C ARG A 476 29.49 4.32 -15.01
N MET A 477 29.61 3.09 -14.53
CA MET A 477 30.59 2.12 -15.05
C MET A 477 30.00 1.32 -16.21
N SER A 478 30.82 1.02 -17.22
CA SER A 478 30.40 0.27 -18.40
C SER A 478 30.35 -1.24 -18.15
N LEU A 479 29.22 -1.88 -18.47
CA LEU A 479 29.12 -3.34 -18.45
C LEU A 479 29.79 -4.02 -19.66
N ALA A 480 30.32 -3.26 -20.62
CA ALA A 480 31.20 -3.81 -21.65
C ALA A 480 32.55 -4.24 -21.06
N VAL A 481 32.95 -3.66 -19.92
CA VAL A 481 34.15 -4.05 -19.18
C VAL A 481 33.87 -5.30 -18.32
N PRO A 482 34.54 -6.44 -18.56
CA PRO A 482 34.32 -7.66 -17.78
C PRO A 482 34.57 -7.49 -16.27
N GLN A 483 35.55 -6.66 -15.89
CA GLN A 483 35.90 -6.38 -14.50
C GLN A 483 34.76 -5.68 -13.74
N VAL A 484 34.05 -4.76 -14.39
CA VAL A 484 32.87 -4.09 -13.81
C VAL A 484 31.76 -5.10 -13.55
N ARG A 485 31.50 -5.99 -14.51
CA ARG A 485 30.50 -7.06 -14.34
C ARG A 485 30.89 -8.01 -13.20
N ALA A 486 32.14 -8.44 -13.15
CA ALA A 486 32.66 -9.32 -12.11
C ALA A 486 32.52 -8.69 -10.72
N HIS A 487 32.81 -7.40 -10.57
CA HIS A 487 32.65 -6.67 -9.31
C HIS A 487 31.21 -6.68 -8.82
N LEU A 488 30.25 -6.32 -9.70
CA LEU A 488 28.82 -6.33 -9.34
C LEU A 488 28.32 -7.75 -9.01
N VAL A 489 28.80 -8.78 -9.72
CA VAL A 489 28.47 -10.19 -9.41
C VAL A 489 29.00 -10.59 -8.05
N GLU A 490 30.18 -10.13 -7.64
CA GLU A 490 30.76 -10.46 -6.34
C GLU A 490 30.04 -9.75 -5.18
N VAL A 491 29.67 -8.48 -5.35
CA VAL A 491 28.81 -7.77 -4.39
C VAL A 491 27.48 -8.51 -4.20
N LEU A 492 26.83 -8.95 -5.29
CA LEU A 492 25.63 -9.76 -5.20
C LEU A 492 25.89 -11.11 -4.51
N ARG A 493 27.01 -11.78 -4.82
CA ARG A 493 27.37 -13.08 -4.21
C ARG A 493 27.49 -12.96 -2.69
N GLU A 494 28.17 -11.92 -2.21
CA GLU A 494 28.35 -11.68 -0.78
C GLU A 494 26.99 -11.52 -0.08
N ALA A 495 26.09 -10.72 -0.66
CA ALA A 495 24.77 -10.50 -0.10
C ALA A 495 23.87 -11.73 -0.18
N VAL A 496 23.93 -12.49 -1.28
CA VAL A 496 23.19 -13.75 -1.41
C VAL A 496 23.60 -14.71 -0.29
N ARG A 497 24.90 -14.80 0.02
CA ARG A 497 25.45 -15.64 1.10
C ARG A 497 24.97 -15.28 2.51
N LEU A 498 24.34 -14.12 2.70
CA LEU A 498 23.69 -13.75 3.97
C LEU A 498 22.38 -14.54 4.24
N GLY A 499 21.89 -15.29 3.26
CA GLY A 499 20.74 -16.19 3.39
C GLY A 499 19.62 -15.94 2.39
N ALA A 500 19.79 -15.04 1.43
CA ALA A 500 18.74 -14.70 0.45
C ALA A 500 18.37 -15.89 -0.46
N ASP A 501 17.13 -15.90 -0.95
CA ASP A 501 16.56 -16.91 -1.86
C ASP A 501 16.97 -16.68 -3.32
N GLY A 502 17.55 -15.52 -3.62
CA GLY A 502 17.91 -15.13 -4.96
C GLY A 502 18.59 -13.77 -5.04
N ALA A 503 18.81 -13.32 -6.27
CA ALA A 503 19.29 -11.97 -6.57
C ALA A 503 18.34 -11.23 -7.52
N CYS A 504 18.43 -9.90 -7.51
CA CYS A 504 17.68 -9.03 -8.40
C CYS A 504 18.56 -7.96 -9.06
N VAL A 505 18.37 -7.72 -10.35
CA VAL A 505 19.04 -6.62 -11.09
C VAL A 505 18.04 -5.51 -11.41
N LEU A 506 18.36 -4.27 -11.02
CA LEU A 506 17.47 -3.11 -11.13
C LEU A 506 17.80 -2.24 -12.35
N PHE A 507 17.40 -2.66 -13.55
CA PHE A 507 17.65 -1.87 -14.77
C PHE A 507 16.81 -0.60 -14.84
N ASN A 508 15.65 -0.56 -14.16
CA ASN A 508 14.82 0.63 -14.02
C ASN A 508 15.51 1.80 -13.29
N ARG A 509 16.64 1.55 -12.61
CA ARG A 509 17.46 2.54 -11.91
C ARG A 509 18.83 2.74 -12.59
N GLY A 510 18.84 2.87 -13.90
CA GLY A 510 19.93 3.59 -14.58
C GLY A 510 20.48 3.02 -15.87
N VAL A 511 19.62 2.46 -16.73
CA VAL A 511 19.93 2.45 -18.17
C VAL A 511 20.22 3.87 -18.71
N PRO A 512 21.09 4.03 -19.72
CA PRO A 512 21.93 3.01 -20.38
C PRO A 512 23.14 2.57 -19.51
N LEU A 513 23.63 1.34 -19.74
CA LEU A 513 24.76 0.71 -19.02
C LEU A 513 25.95 0.34 -19.93
N VAL A 514 25.80 0.60 -21.22
CA VAL A 514 26.80 0.41 -22.28
C VAL A 514 26.57 1.53 -23.30
N LEU A 515 27.54 2.41 -23.47
CA LEU A 515 27.47 3.55 -24.39
C LEU A 515 28.57 3.40 -25.46
N PHE A 516 29.40 4.43 -25.66
CA PHE A 516 30.43 4.50 -26.70
C PHE A 516 31.84 4.52 -26.11
N GLU A 517 32.00 4.08 -24.86
CA GLU A 517 33.31 3.87 -24.27
C GLU A 517 34.17 2.90 -25.10
N LYS A 518 35.51 3.06 -24.99
CA LYS A 518 36.50 2.32 -25.77
C LYS A 518 36.25 0.79 -25.81
N PRO A 519 35.94 0.10 -24.70
CA PRO A 519 35.61 -1.34 -24.74
C PRO A 519 34.47 -1.69 -25.69
N PHE A 520 33.38 -0.92 -25.70
CA PHE A 520 32.26 -1.15 -26.62
C PHE A 520 32.66 -0.86 -28.07
N CYS A 521 33.33 0.26 -28.32
CA CYS A 521 33.79 0.64 -29.65
C CYS A 521 34.76 -0.38 -30.26
N ASP A 522 35.68 -0.91 -29.45
CA ASP A 522 36.63 -1.94 -29.91
C ASP A 522 35.91 -3.26 -30.25
N LEU A 523 34.97 -3.70 -29.41
CA LEU A 523 34.14 -4.87 -29.70
C LEU A 523 33.33 -4.68 -30.99
N PHE A 524 32.76 -3.49 -31.19
CA PHE A 524 32.00 -3.17 -32.39
C PHE A 524 32.88 -3.17 -33.64
N ARG A 525 34.05 -2.52 -33.58
CA ARG A 525 35.02 -2.51 -34.69
C ARG A 525 35.51 -3.91 -35.03
N GLN A 526 35.84 -4.70 -34.02
CA GLN A 526 36.28 -6.09 -34.20
C GLN A 526 35.23 -6.93 -34.94
N ARG A 527 33.94 -6.71 -34.63
CA ARG A 527 32.84 -7.52 -35.19
C ARG A 527 32.34 -7.03 -36.54
N PHE A 528 32.32 -5.73 -36.77
CA PHE A 528 31.66 -5.11 -37.92
C PHE A 528 32.60 -4.34 -38.85
N GLY A 529 33.88 -4.21 -38.49
CA GLY A 529 34.91 -3.57 -39.31
C GLY A 529 34.80 -2.05 -39.44
N ILE A 530 33.92 -1.41 -38.67
CA ILE A 530 33.67 0.04 -38.71
C ILE A 530 33.60 0.63 -37.29
N GLU A 531 33.73 1.96 -37.17
CA GLU A 531 33.62 2.67 -35.90
C GLU A 531 32.17 2.70 -35.39
N ALA A 532 31.95 2.39 -34.10
CA ALA A 532 30.60 2.48 -33.51
C ALA A 532 30.01 3.90 -33.57
N THR A 533 30.87 4.92 -33.43
CA THR A 533 30.47 6.34 -33.51
C THR A 533 30.18 6.81 -34.94
N SER A 534 30.35 5.96 -35.96
CA SER A 534 30.01 6.27 -37.35
C SER A 534 28.57 5.93 -37.73
N VAL A 535 27.84 5.18 -36.89
CA VAL A 535 26.46 4.73 -37.15
C VAL A 535 25.49 5.31 -36.13
N ASP A 536 24.19 5.38 -36.41
CA ASP A 536 23.20 5.91 -35.47
C ASP A 536 23.09 5.04 -34.19
N GLU A 537 22.66 5.63 -33.07
CA GLU A 537 22.45 4.87 -31.83
C GLU A 537 21.38 3.79 -31.92
N SER A 538 20.42 3.97 -32.84
CA SER A 538 19.39 3.00 -33.16
C SER A 538 19.84 1.96 -34.19
N ASP A 539 21.10 2.00 -34.68
CA ASP A 539 21.63 1.00 -35.60
C ASP A 539 21.46 -0.40 -35.00
N PRO A 540 20.83 -1.36 -35.73
CA PRO A 540 20.57 -2.69 -35.21
C PRO A 540 21.81 -3.41 -34.65
N ARG A 541 23.00 -3.13 -35.19
CA ARG A 541 24.27 -3.72 -34.71
C ARG A 541 24.67 -3.16 -33.34
N VAL A 542 24.41 -1.88 -33.08
CA VAL A 542 24.66 -1.25 -31.77
C VAL A 542 23.72 -1.86 -30.74
N LEU A 543 22.42 -1.92 -31.06
CA LEU A 543 21.41 -2.52 -30.20
C LEU A 543 21.72 -4.01 -29.92
N GLN A 544 22.12 -4.76 -30.94
CA GLN A 544 22.55 -6.15 -30.80
C GLN A 544 23.73 -6.31 -29.85
N LEU A 545 24.79 -5.50 -30.01
CA LEU A 545 25.99 -5.64 -29.18
C LEU A 545 25.74 -5.22 -27.72
N ARG A 546 24.90 -4.20 -27.49
CA ARG A 546 24.42 -3.84 -26.15
C ARG A 546 23.65 -5.00 -25.51
N ALA A 547 22.71 -5.60 -26.26
CA ALA A 547 21.93 -6.75 -25.83
C ALA A 547 22.79 -7.96 -25.46
N GLU A 548 23.79 -8.28 -26.28
CA GLU A 548 24.73 -9.37 -26.01
C GLU A 548 25.57 -9.10 -24.75
N THR A 549 26.00 -7.86 -24.55
CA THR A 549 26.78 -7.45 -23.37
C THR A 549 25.97 -7.59 -22.08
N LEU A 550 24.73 -7.09 -22.05
CA LEU A 550 23.86 -7.25 -20.88
C LEU A 550 23.42 -8.69 -20.67
N THR A 551 23.24 -9.47 -21.75
CA THR A 551 22.99 -10.91 -21.64
C THR A 551 24.18 -11.66 -21.02
N ALA A 552 25.42 -11.26 -21.33
CA ALA A 552 26.60 -11.84 -20.69
C ALA A 552 26.59 -11.59 -19.17
N PHE A 553 26.27 -10.37 -18.72
CA PHE A 553 26.09 -10.05 -17.30
C PHE A 553 25.03 -10.93 -16.63
N MET A 554 23.87 -11.12 -17.30
CA MET A 554 22.80 -11.97 -16.79
C MET A 554 23.23 -13.45 -16.68
N ARG A 555 24.00 -13.95 -17.65
CA ARG A 555 24.56 -15.33 -17.59
C ARG A 555 25.60 -15.49 -16.48
N GLU A 556 26.47 -14.51 -16.28
CA GLU A 556 27.46 -14.50 -15.21
C GLU A 556 26.76 -14.51 -13.83
N THR A 557 25.70 -13.72 -13.68
CA THR A 557 24.85 -13.70 -12.46
C THR A 557 24.13 -15.03 -12.26
N ARG A 558 23.52 -15.60 -13.31
CA ARG A 558 22.86 -16.92 -13.25
C ARG A 558 23.83 -18.02 -12.83
N THR A 559 25.03 -18.02 -13.40
CA THR A 559 26.12 -18.95 -13.06
C THR A 559 26.54 -18.82 -11.60
N MET A 560 26.66 -17.59 -11.10
CA MET A 560 26.94 -17.31 -9.69
C MET A 560 25.89 -17.94 -8.77
N LEU A 561 24.60 -17.71 -9.08
CA LEU A 561 23.48 -18.22 -8.29
C LEU A 561 23.37 -19.75 -8.34
N ASP A 562 23.62 -20.36 -9.50
CA ASP A 562 23.60 -21.81 -9.66
C ASP A 562 24.72 -22.47 -8.84
N ALA A 563 25.93 -21.91 -8.87
CA ALA A 563 27.04 -22.39 -8.05
C ALA A 563 26.76 -22.27 -6.55
N GLU A 564 26.19 -21.14 -6.11
CA GLU A 564 25.79 -20.93 -4.72
C GLU A 564 24.63 -21.85 -4.31
N GLY A 565 23.69 -22.11 -5.22
CA GLY A 565 22.62 -23.08 -5.04
C GLY A 565 23.13 -24.51 -4.86
N GLN A 566 24.10 -24.94 -5.67
CA GLN A 566 24.79 -26.22 -5.49
C GLN A 566 25.50 -26.31 -4.13
N ARG A 567 26.17 -25.22 -3.72
CA ARG A 567 26.80 -25.13 -2.39
C ARG A 567 25.80 -25.31 -1.23
N ARG A 568 24.53 -24.93 -1.45
CA ARG A 568 23.41 -25.06 -0.49
C ARG A 568 22.64 -26.38 -0.60
N GLY A 569 23.18 -27.39 -1.29
CA GLY A 569 22.53 -28.69 -1.44
C GLY A 569 21.60 -28.80 -2.64
N GLY A 570 21.84 -28.00 -3.69
CA GLY A 570 21.16 -28.14 -4.98
C GLY A 570 19.89 -27.30 -5.16
N GLN A 571 19.64 -26.31 -4.30
CA GLN A 571 18.51 -25.39 -4.46
C GLN A 571 18.76 -24.45 -5.65
N ARG A 572 17.77 -24.28 -6.53
CA ARG A 572 17.82 -23.20 -7.54
C ARG A 572 17.48 -21.87 -6.88
N LEU A 573 18.47 -21.02 -6.68
CA LEU A 573 18.26 -19.64 -6.23
C LEU A 573 17.65 -18.81 -7.37
N GLN A 574 16.72 -17.90 -7.06
CA GLN A 574 15.97 -17.17 -8.08
C GLN A 574 16.75 -15.96 -8.62
N LEU A 575 16.57 -15.65 -9.90
CA LEU A 575 17.03 -14.40 -10.51
C LEU A 575 15.84 -13.60 -11.01
N SER A 576 15.49 -12.54 -10.28
CA SER A 576 14.47 -11.59 -10.72
C SER A 576 15.08 -10.36 -11.38
N VAL A 577 14.31 -9.65 -12.21
CA VAL A 577 14.78 -8.40 -12.82
C VAL A 577 13.71 -7.33 -12.86
N PHE A 578 14.10 -6.10 -12.54
CA PHE A 578 13.29 -4.93 -12.90
C PHE A 578 13.65 -4.51 -14.32
N VAL A 579 12.66 -4.56 -15.21
CA VAL A 579 12.77 -4.21 -16.64
C VAL A 579 11.91 -2.99 -16.94
N LEU A 580 11.99 -2.47 -18.16
CA LEU A 580 11.22 -1.31 -18.61
C LEU A 580 9.82 -1.74 -19.05
N ALA A 581 8.89 -0.80 -19.25
CA ALA A 581 7.47 -1.12 -19.38
C ALA A 581 7.01 -1.69 -20.74
N ASP A 582 7.84 -1.63 -21.79
CA ASP A 582 7.53 -2.19 -23.11
C ASP A 582 8.77 -2.77 -23.82
N GLU A 583 8.56 -3.54 -24.91
CA GLU A 583 9.66 -4.15 -25.66
C GLU A 583 10.59 -3.11 -26.29
N ALA A 584 10.04 -2.00 -26.79
CA ALA A 584 10.79 -0.96 -27.48
C ALA A 584 11.83 -0.28 -26.57
N ASP A 585 11.42 0.17 -25.38
CA ASP A 585 12.35 0.77 -24.42
C ASP A 585 13.36 -0.28 -23.92
N ASN A 586 12.93 -1.54 -23.68
CA ASN A 586 13.85 -2.61 -23.30
C ASN A 586 14.95 -2.83 -24.37
N VAL A 587 14.57 -3.00 -25.64
CA VAL A 587 15.51 -3.19 -26.76
C VAL A 587 16.43 -1.98 -26.94
N LYS A 588 15.90 -0.75 -26.86
CA LYS A 588 16.66 0.49 -26.97
C LYS A 588 17.86 0.52 -26.01
N PHE A 589 17.67 0.02 -24.80
CA PHE A 589 18.70 0.01 -23.76
C PHE A 589 19.44 -1.33 -23.61
N GLY A 590 19.26 -2.26 -24.56
CA GLY A 590 19.97 -3.55 -24.58
C GLY A 590 19.40 -4.61 -23.64
N LEU A 591 18.17 -4.46 -23.13
CA LEU A 591 17.52 -5.45 -22.27
C LEU A 591 16.79 -6.48 -23.15
N ASP A 592 17.48 -7.56 -23.52
CA ASP A 592 16.92 -8.65 -24.33
C ASP A 592 16.10 -9.63 -23.45
N VAL A 593 14.98 -9.13 -22.92
CA VAL A 593 14.12 -9.85 -21.98
C VAL A 593 13.59 -11.15 -22.60
N ARG A 594 13.25 -11.11 -23.90
CA ARG A 594 12.79 -12.28 -24.66
C ARG A 594 13.82 -13.40 -24.61
N ARG A 595 15.10 -13.08 -24.90
CA ARG A 595 16.18 -14.05 -24.82
C ARG A 595 16.45 -14.51 -23.40
N TRP A 596 16.42 -13.62 -22.41
CA TRP A 596 16.68 -14.02 -21.02
C TRP A 596 15.66 -15.03 -20.51
N VAL A 597 14.38 -14.84 -20.87
CA VAL A 597 13.32 -15.82 -20.58
C VAL A 597 13.55 -17.10 -21.39
N ALA A 598 13.78 -17.01 -22.69
CA ALA A 598 14.01 -18.17 -23.57
C ALA A 598 15.26 -18.98 -23.20
N ASP A 599 16.31 -18.36 -22.66
CA ASP A 599 17.53 -19.01 -22.18
C ASP A 599 17.36 -19.50 -20.73
N GLY A 600 16.37 -19.03 -19.98
CA GLY A 600 16.06 -19.49 -18.60
C GLY A 600 16.96 -18.85 -17.55
N LEU A 601 17.42 -17.65 -17.87
CA LEU A 601 18.26 -16.85 -16.99
C LEU A 601 17.44 -16.24 -15.87
N VAL A 602 16.21 -15.81 -16.17
CA VAL A 602 15.32 -15.11 -15.25
C VAL A 602 14.18 -16.00 -14.77
N ASP A 603 13.84 -15.86 -13.49
CA ASP A 603 12.78 -16.60 -12.82
C ASP A 603 11.58 -15.71 -12.47
N GLU A 604 11.72 -14.36 -12.52
CA GLU A 604 10.63 -13.40 -12.27
C GLU A 604 10.90 -12.03 -12.92
N LEU A 605 9.87 -11.39 -13.47
CA LEU A 605 9.95 -10.05 -14.08
C LEU A 605 9.12 -9.01 -13.33
N PHE A 606 9.74 -7.84 -13.13
CA PHE A 606 9.10 -6.65 -12.56
C PHE A 606 9.13 -5.48 -13.57
N PRO A 607 8.14 -5.37 -14.48
CA PRO A 607 8.03 -4.22 -15.36
C PRO A 607 7.84 -2.92 -14.57
N TYR A 608 8.62 -1.90 -14.91
CA TYR A 608 8.60 -0.59 -14.27
C TYR A 608 8.26 0.51 -15.27
N LEU A 609 7.20 1.27 -14.98
CA LEU A 609 6.72 2.36 -15.82
C LEU A 609 7.43 3.68 -15.48
N ARG A 610 7.76 4.48 -16.51
CA ARG A 610 8.43 5.79 -16.39
C ARG A 610 9.79 5.74 -15.68
N ALA A 611 10.60 4.73 -15.98
CA ALA A 611 12.02 4.77 -15.65
C ALA A 611 12.73 5.92 -16.43
N GLY A 612 13.87 6.41 -15.95
CA GLY A 612 14.61 7.47 -16.65
C GLY A 612 14.95 7.08 -18.09
N GLY A 613 14.70 7.98 -19.05
CA GLY A 613 15.00 7.75 -20.48
C GLY A 613 13.98 6.92 -21.27
N THR A 614 12.92 6.44 -20.61
CA THR A 614 11.84 5.64 -21.22
C THR A 614 10.73 6.51 -21.81
N THR A 615 10.01 5.96 -22.79
CA THR A 615 8.92 6.63 -23.51
C THR A 615 7.55 6.02 -23.25
N ALA A 616 7.51 4.77 -22.77
CA ALA A 616 6.29 4.03 -22.46
C ALA A 616 5.31 4.83 -21.58
N ARG A 617 4.02 4.75 -21.92
CA ARG A 617 2.91 5.40 -21.19
C ARG A 617 2.00 4.42 -20.44
N GLY A 618 2.13 3.13 -20.74
CA GLY A 618 1.49 2.02 -20.04
C GLY A 618 2.38 0.77 -20.10
N TYR A 619 1.95 -0.30 -19.45
CA TYR A 619 2.63 -1.59 -19.53
C TYR A 619 2.21 -2.32 -20.79
N ASP A 620 3.17 -2.80 -21.57
CA ASP A 620 2.91 -3.76 -22.66
C ASP A 620 2.74 -5.17 -22.07
N MET A 621 1.60 -5.38 -21.40
CA MET A 621 1.29 -6.66 -20.78
C MET A 621 1.21 -7.79 -21.80
N LYS A 622 0.79 -7.49 -23.04
CA LYS A 622 0.76 -8.48 -24.11
C LYS A 622 2.16 -9.02 -24.40
N PHE A 623 3.14 -8.13 -24.63
CA PHE A 623 4.54 -8.54 -24.82
C PHE A 623 5.04 -9.43 -23.68
N PHE A 624 4.87 -9.01 -22.43
CA PHE A 624 5.34 -9.78 -21.29
C PHE A 624 4.67 -11.14 -21.18
N LYS A 625 3.35 -11.23 -21.39
CA LYS A 625 2.64 -12.51 -21.39
C LYS A 625 3.14 -13.42 -22.51
N ASP A 626 3.30 -12.89 -23.71
CA ASP A 626 3.74 -13.67 -24.87
C ASP A 626 5.11 -14.33 -24.63
N ILE A 627 6.08 -13.61 -24.04
CA ILE A 627 7.41 -14.16 -23.80
C ILE A 627 7.49 -15.06 -22.56
N CYS A 628 6.69 -14.79 -21.52
CA CYS A 628 6.79 -15.49 -20.26
C CYS A 628 6.01 -16.80 -20.20
N GLN A 629 4.97 -16.97 -21.02
CA GLN A 629 4.13 -18.17 -21.04
C GLN A 629 4.94 -19.45 -21.33
N THR A 630 6.00 -19.37 -22.15
CA THR A 630 6.77 -20.56 -22.55
C THR A 630 7.53 -21.21 -21.39
N ARG A 631 7.87 -20.44 -20.35
CA ARG A 631 8.63 -20.91 -19.19
C ARG A 631 7.95 -20.62 -17.84
N THR A 632 6.69 -20.16 -17.88
CA THR A 632 5.91 -19.82 -16.67
C THR A 632 6.64 -18.82 -15.77
N VAL A 633 7.27 -17.80 -16.35
CA VAL A 633 7.96 -16.75 -15.60
C VAL A 633 6.91 -15.73 -15.12
N PRO A 634 6.69 -15.54 -13.80
CA PRO A 634 5.73 -14.56 -13.31
C PRO A 634 6.10 -13.13 -13.72
N VAL A 635 5.08 -12.37 -14.11
CA VAL A 635 5.19 -10.94 -14.45
C VAL A 635 4.36 -10.13 -13.46
N ARG A 636 5.03 -9.23 -12.72
CA ARG A 636 4.40 -8.40 -11.69
C ARG A 636 4.69 -6.91 -11.91
N PRO A 637 3.80 -6.18 -12.62
CA PRO A 637 3.97 -4.75 -12.90
C PRO A 637 4.05 -3.90 -11.62
N SER A 638 4.80 -2.80 -11.67
CA SER A 638 5.22 -2.07 -10.47
C SER A 638 4.50 -0.74 -10.25
N PHE A 639 3.85 -0.56 -9.10
CA PHE A 639 3.46 0.76 -8.58
C PHE A 639 4.60 1.39 -7.77
N ILE A 640 4.62 2.72 -7.69
CA ILE A 640 5.56 3.47 -6.82
C ILE A 640 4.88 3.75 -5.49
N GLY A 641 5.37 3.19 -4.39
CA GLY A 641 4.74 3.19 -3.07
C GLY A 641 4.39 4.58 -2.54
N TRP A 642 5.29 5.56 -2.63
CA TRP A 642 5.06 6.95 -2.21
C TRP A 642 4.33 7.81 -3.25
N LYS A 643 4.00 7.26 -4.43
CA LYS A 643 3.35 8.00 -5.53
C LYS A 643 2.34 7.12 -6.26
N THR A 644 1.57 6.34 -5.51
CA THR A 644 0.44 5.63 -6.10
C THR A 644 -0.68 6.61 -6.45
N PRO A 645 -1.60 6.23 -7.35
CA PRO A 645 -2.90 6.86 -7.45
C PRO A 645 -3.64 6.88 -6.09
N ASP A 646 -4.77 7.59 -6.03
CA ASP A 646 -5.70 7.46 -4.90
C ASP A 646 -6.18 6.00 -4.77
N LEU A 647 -6.69 5.62 -3.60
CA LEU A 647 -7.02 4.22 -3.32
C LEU A 647 -8.07 3.63 -4.29
N ALA A 648 -9.05 4.43 -4.74
CA ALA A 648 -10.06 3.95 -5.68
C ALA A 648 -9.44 3.68 -7.05
N ALA A 649 -8.60 4.60 -7.54
CA ALA A 649 -7.85 4.42 -8.78
C ALA A 649 -6.86 3.25 -8.69
N LEU A 650 -6.10 3.13 -7.59
CA LEU A 650 -5.16 2.03 -7.36
C LEU A 650 -5.84 0.66 -7.47
N MET A 651 -7.02 0.50 -6.84
CA MET A 651 -7.76 -0.76 -6.92
C MET A 651 -8.23 -1.06 -8.35
N ARG A 652 -8.77 -0.07 -9.07
CA ARG A 652 -9.20 -0.24 -10.47
C ARG A 652 -8.04 -0.58 -11.40
N GLU A 653 -6.90 0.11 -11.25
CA GLU A 653 -5.70 -0.14 -12.04
C GLU A 653 -5.12 -1.52 -11.76
N ALA A 654 -5.08 -1.94 -10.49
CA ALA A 654 -4.65 -3.30 -10.11
C ALA A 654 -5.56 -4.38 -10.72
N VAL A 655 -6.90 -4.19 -10.68
CA VAL A 655 -7.84 -5.09 -11.37
C VAL A 655 -7.55 -5.15 -12.87
N ALA A 656 -7.38 -3.99 -13.52
CA ALA A 656 -7.09 -3.93 -14.95
C ALA A 656 -5.79 -4.66 -15.32
N LEU A 657 -4.77 -4.61 -14.47
CA LEU A 657 -3.52 -5.37 -14.68
C LEU A 657 -3.73 -6.88 -14.53
N TYR A 658 -4.50 -7.33 -13.55
CA TYR A 658 -4.87 -8.74 -13.43
C TYR A 658 -5.69 -9.24 -14.62
N ASP A 659 -6.62 -8.42 -15.11
CA ASP A 659 -7.43 -8.75 -16.29
C ASP A 659 -6.59 -8.78 -17.57
N GLN A 660 -5.48 -8.05 -17.62
CA GLN A 660 -4.44 -8.13 -18.66
C GLN A 660 -3.45 -9.29 -18.45
N GLY A 661 -3.66 -10.12 -17.42
CA GLY A 661 -2.91 -11.34 -17.18
C GLY A 661 -1.71 -11.22 -16.25
N ALA A 662 -1.51 -10.10 -15.54
CA ALA A 662 -0.46 -10.00 -14.52
C ALA A 662 -0.58 -11.14 -13.49
N ASP A 663 0.54 -11.77 -13.12
CA ASP A 663 0.54 -12.87 -12.14
C ASP A 663 0.44 -12.33 -10.70
N GLY A 664 0.78 -11.05 -10.53
CA GLY A 664 0.83 -10.31 -9.28
C GLY A 664 1.15 -8.84 -9.51
N ILE A 665 1.36 -8.10 -8.43
CA ILE A 665 1.68 -6.66 -8.45
C ILE A 665 2.92 -6.39 -7.60
N THR A 666 3.76 -5.48 -8.05
CA THR A 666 4.96 -5.06 -7.31
C THR A 666 4.76 -3.66 -6.75
N PHE A 667 5.25 -3.40 -5.54
CA PHE A 667 5.36 -2.06 -4.99
C PHE A 667 6.83 -1.67 -4.82
N TRP A 668 7.26 -0.65 -5.55
CA TRP A 668 8.53 0.00 -5.28
C TRP A 668 8.42 0.74 -3.94
N ASP A 669 9.17 0.27 -2.96
CA ASP A 669 9.18 0.74 -1.57
C ASP A 669 7.78 0.68 -0.94
N GLY A 670 7.23 -0.54 -0.92
CA GLY A 670 5.82 -0.81 -0.64
C GLY A 670 5.38 -0.55 0.79
N ASN A 671 6.30 -0.42 1.74
CA ASN A 671 5.99 0.04 3.09
C ASN A 671 5.68 1.55 3.16
N SER A 672 5.82 2.29 2.06
CA SER A 672 5.43 3.70 1.97
C SER A 672 3.93 3.87 2.24
N GLY A 673 3.62 4.44 3.40
CA GLY A 673 2.24 4.62 3.86
C GLY A 673 1.66 3.40 4.57
N ALA A 674 2.47 2.42 5.00
CA ALA A 674 2.01 1.29 5.81
C ALA A 674 1.50 1.72 7.20
N GLU A 675 1.89 2.90 7.67
CA GLU A 675 1.36 3.50 8.89
C GLU A 675 -0.10 3.95 8.76
N ARG A 676 -0.58 4.20 7.53
CA ARG A 676 -1.96 4.59 7.25
C ARG A 676 -2.85 3.36 7.10
N THR A 677 -3.73 3.14 8.07
CA THR A 677 -4.61 1.95 8.12
C THR A 677 -5.55 1.84 6.91
N ASP A 678 -6.14 2.96 6.50
CA ASP A 678 -7.04 3.03 5.33
C ASP A 678 -6.34 2.50 4.08
N ARG A 679 -5.09 2.92 3.86
CA ARG A 679 -4.23 2.48 2.77
C ARG A 679 -3.75 1.05 2.96
N TRP A 680 -3.18 0.72 4.11
CA TRP A 680 -2.54 -0.58 4.33
C TRP A 680 -3.56 -1.72 4.26
N SER A 681 -4.79 -1.49 4.72
CA SER A 681 -5.88 -2.48 4.61
C SER A 681 -6.29 -2.80 3.17
N VAL A 682 -5.88 -1.98 2.19
CA VAL A 682 -6.02 -2.23 0.76
C VAL A 682 -4.75 -2.84 0.19
N VAL A 683 -3.60 -2.16 0.38
CA VAL A 683 -2.32 -2.56 -0.22
C VAL A 683 -1.89 -3.96 0.21
N SER A 684 -2.06 -4.31 1.49
CA SER A 684 -1.71 -5.64 2.00
C SER A 684 -2.60 -6.78 1.50
N ARG A 685 -3.70 -6.48 0.78
CA ARG A 685 -4.70 -7.45 0.31
C ARG A 685 -4.99 -7.38 -1.20
N LEU A 686 -4.09 -6.80 -2.00
CA LEU A 686 -4.28 -6.70 -3.47
C LEU A 686 -4.11 -8.02 -4.23
N GLY A 687 -3.58 -9.07 -3.60
CA GLY A 687 -3.49 -10.42 -4.14
C GLY A 687 -4.76 -11.27 -3.94
N HIS A 688 -5.67 -10.85 -3.06
CA HIS A 688 -7.04 -11.36 -2.97
C HIS A 688 -7.90 -10.86 -4.16
N VAL A 689 -7.61 -11.32 -5.39
CA VAL A 689 -8.16 -10.74 -6.63
C VAL A 689 -9.69 -10.65 -6.65
N ALA A 690 -10.41 -11.66 -6.13
CA ALA A 690 -11.87 -11.62 -6.05
C ALA A 690 -12.36 -10.52 -5.09
N GLU A 691 -11.73 -10.40 -3.93
CA GLU A 691 -12.01 -9.35 -2.95
C GLU A 691 -11.66 -7.96 -3.51
N LEU A 692 -10.53 -7.85 -4.21
CA LEU A 692 -10.08 -6.64 -4.87
C LEU A 692 -11.09 -6.15 -5.93
N ARG A 693 -11.61 -7.03 -6.79
CA ARG A 693 -12.63 -6.67 -7.78
C ARG A 693 -13.88 -6.08 -7.11
N GLN A 694 -14.32 -6.69 -6.01
CA GLN A 694 -15.43 -6.16 -5.24
C GLN A 694 -15.09 -4.81 -4.58
N ARG A 695 -13.90 -4.65 -4.01
CA ARG A 695 -13.42 -3.40 -3.43
C ARG A 695 -13.31 -2.27 -4.45
N ALA A 696 -12.86 -2.56 -5.67
CA ALA A 696 -12.75 -1.60 -6.75
C ALA A 696 -14.11 -1.00 -7.15
N LEU A 697 -15.20 -1.78 -6.99
CA LEU A 697 -16.57 -1.32 -7.20
C LEU A 697 -17.11 -0.54 -6.00
N GLU A 698 -16.89 -1.03 -4.78
CA GLU A 698 -17.45 -0.45 -3.54
C GLU A 698 -16.73 0.81 -3.06
N GLY A 699 -15.50 1.04 -3.50
CA GLY A 699 -14.65 2.14 -3.06
C GLY A 699 -13.77 1.81 -1.84
N PRO A 700 -12.89 2.75 -1.46
CA PRO A 700 -11.93 2.55 -0.39
C PRO A 700 -12.61 2.50 1.00
N PRO A 701 -11.98 1.85 1.99
CA PRO A 701 -12.48 1.86 3.35
C PRO A 701 -12.48 3.29 3.90
N SER A 702 -13.53 3.62 4.68
CA SER A 702 -13.60 4.88 5.42
C SER A 702 -13.13 4.65 6.86
N PRO A 703 -12.11 5.39 7.33
CA PRO A 703 -11.65 5.28 8.72
C PRO A 703 -12.74 5.78 9.67
N VAL A 704 -12.87 5.14 10.83
CA VAL A 704 -13.78 5.59 11.89
C VAL A 704 -13.09 6.72 12.66
N THR A 705 -13.68 7.90 12.63
CA THR A 705 -13.14 9.09 13.31
C THR A 705 -14.08 9.57 14.41
N LEU A 706 -13.51 9.99 15.53
CA LEU A 706 -14.24 10.51 16.69
C LEU A 706 -13.72 11.89 17.04
N ARG A 707 -14.63 12.83 17.29
CA ARG A 707 -14.30 14.18 17.73
C ARG A 707 -14.27 14.24 19.25
N PHE A 708 -13.34 15.01 19.80
CA PHE A 708 -13.35 15.32 21.21
C PHE A 708 -14.57 16.20 21.53
N HIS A 709 -15.33 15.81 22.56
CA HIS A 709 -16.24 16.72 23.25
C HIS A 709 -15.44 17.56 24.26
N LYS A 710 -14.64 16.86 25.08
CA LYS A 710 -13.75 17.47 26.07
C LYS A 710 -12.34 16.92 25.93
N LEU A 711 -11.34 17.79 26.02
CA LEU A 711 -9.92 17.44 26.05
C LEU A 711 -9.24 18.22 27.18
N GLY A 712 -8.77 17.50 28.20
CA GLY A 712 -8.39 18.07 29.49
C GLY A 712 -9.57 18.81 30.10
N GLY A 713 -9.37 20.09 30.43
CA GLY A 713 -10.42 20.98 30.95
C GLY A 713 -11.25 21.72 29.89
N VAL A 714 -10.98 21.51 28.60
CA VAL A 714 -11.49 22.36 27.50
C VAL A 714 -12.59 21.65 26.72
N ILE A 715 -13.69 22.35 26.43
CA ILE A 715 -14.76 21.89 25.53
C ILE A 715 -14.34 22.18 24.09
N MET A 716 -14.30 21.15 23.25
CA MET A 716 -13.73 21.20 21.89
C MET A 716 -14.78 21.36 20.79
N ASP A 717 -16.02 20.92 21.03
CA ASP A 717 -17.14 20.95 20.08
C ASP A 717 -18.22 21.98 20.45
N GLY A 718 -17.87 22.92 21.32
CA GLY A 718 -18.73 24.05 21.67
C GLY A 718 -18.93 25.02 20.49
N ARG A 719 -19.93 25.89 20.59
CA ARG A 719 -20.26 26.91 19.57
C ARG A 719 -19.06 27.79 19.19
N TYR A 720 -18.21 28.09 20.17
CA TYR A 720 -17.00 28.90 20.00
C TYR A 720 -15.79 27.99 20.13
N SER A 721 -15.08 27.77 19.03
CA SER A 721 -13.91 26.90 19.04
C SER A 721 -12.81 27.50 19.93
N PRO A 722 -12.17 26.69 20.80
CA PRO A 722 -11.04 27.16 21.60
C PRO A 722 -9.83 27.56 20.73
N ASN A 723 -9.79 27.16 19.46
CA ASN A 723 -8.69 27.46 18.54
C ASN A 723 -8.81 28.83 17.84
N TRP A 724 -9.93 29.54 17.94
CA TRP A 724 -10.11 30.82 17.21
C TRP A 724 -9.17 31.95 17.63
N GLY A 725 -8.55 31.84 18.80
CA GLY A 725 -7.64 32.86 19.34
C GLY A 725 -6.14 32.62 19.06
N PHE A 726 -5.78 31.56 18.33
CA PHE A 726 -4.39 31.15 18.11
C PHE A 726 -3.99 31.14 16.64
#